data_AF-A0A8H5HHR4-F1
#
_entry.id   AF-A0A8H5HHR4-F1
#
_cell.length_a   1.000
_cell.length_b   1.000
_cell.length_c   1.000
_cell.angle_alpha   90.00
_cell.angle_beta   90.00
_cell.angle_gamma   90.00
#
_symmetry.space_group_name_H-M   'P 1'
#
loop_
_entity.id
_entity.type
_entity.pdbx_description
1 polymer ?
#
loop_
_entity_poly.entity_id
_entity_poly.type
_entity_poly.pdbx_seq_one_letter_code
_entity_poly.pdbx_strand_id
1 'polypeptide(L)'
;MAEAQATFKEIPEIFEVELGEALTARTESLSTFRELGPPDLCHVVKNTGRSGQRDLGSYHYISGVDASSSASLAAYINSLTYAIEDNSAWFSKNAAWKVRNGCYCCFNAFSRVDVRVDVKIPGGVNAYVIDLRGERHEATPEMWQETYVSAILRAILYSDDPTYSLEAYRKLDPITSPEGEIRFLQGAEALFLKGWQVGSDPEIQVATVVSNHLTAGVLKYFGDSGRFQQAANLFEKLAAREPEVASLLAKSYIGMNEEVKAVQIMASAMKQTPQSYTLLHVQCDFLRSKGKYEWALKLARQAVNCAPSEFVTWEKLTELYMDLRQYESALLTLNSCPMFTFNGRDAHRPLPAAKISLPFTRSIGEILPDRQRTEDDEADPALQRLPAPGLRGTWARAYSLLTRLVSQIGWDELLKTRSSVFVMEEEYRMQKAQGEINQVITNANGVATENDDGDAGRVVIHEDGTVAPRPRESVSSPDDNASTRGMMSTKSSIDTSVNGSTLETSIPMIRVSTESDREREEEDISRAATPKIKINGENEENGMGAMDLLEKPVQAAAGEGEQTEGEALAASTQEPFSFSNKRLCERWLDNLFMVLYEASHIRTYVLISALTLFIQDLRVWTIFRAEVAHFKTQHVAYRKTGLEWEILGDLGLRLHHKEEAKEAYQRCLDSPRYSAKPWLKLMETYADEGDIQRSIQTAIRVAAYQYAEYTEMTFPTQIARSFFKLGQIHGHAKISFTLISMGLPDPILKIMDSYLQYGKGVRFIKFQNVSLGDIPPPFWSLLHNLKGVKELEVHQMSFETPVHFFRYICTLPALEALSISKSSIQVAALDIASLRPKLPFCIPFLDVGMLSPGILDWFLAQDPVPPVHTFRINLGSEAENIVKLRQFTEALGPSIRNLQITLPSDIQAYYRTPRAVDFCSFSNIRSVYLEGYLRLGEQSESRRFEDLMRTTFTQISSPILEKVSLTVSLCIDETLLYFGIPDHVLLDIFSWGALPEILGQECGHSLRQFHLTIRGLPPYQRKYMEHSLRKGPFAALASKGILSVKFL
;
A
#
# COMPACT_ATOMS: atom_id res chain seq x y z
N MET A 1 35.07 32.25 25.79
CA MET A 1 34.68 32.87 24.50
C MET A 1 34.25 31.74 23.58
N ALA A 2 33.14 31.86 22.86
CA ALA A 2 32.79 30.89 21.82
C ALA A 2 33.47 31.31 20.50
N GLU A 3 34.16 30.37 19.85
CA GLU A 3 34.63 30.59 18.48
C GLU A 3 33.44 30.65 17.52
N ALA A 4 33.57 31.41 16.42
CA ALA A 4 32.57 31.38 15.36
C ALA A 4 32.72 30.07 14.58
N GLN A 5 31.82 29.12 14.82
CA GLN A 5 31.81 27.84 14.13
C GLN A 5 31.40 28.04 12.66
N ALA A 6 31.93 27.20 11.77
CA ALA A 6 31.59 27.20 10.34
C ALA A 6 30.25 26.49 10.04
N THR A 7 29.40 26.30 11.05
CA THR A 7 28.29 25.35 11.04
C THR A 7 27.00 25.93 10.47
N PHE A 8 26.21 25.04 9.85
CA PHE A 8 24.81 25.30 9.57
C PHE A 8 23.95 25.12 10.84
N LYS A 9 22.96 26.00 11.01
CA LYS A 9 22.11 26.09 12.21
C LYS A 9 21.12 24.93 12.34
N GLU A 10 20.55 24.47 11.22
CA GLU A 10 19.41 23.53 11.16
C GLU A 10 19.59 22.43 10.10
N ILE A 11 20.75 22.40 9.43
CA ILE A 11 21.07 21.43 8.35
C ILE A 11 22.25 20.59 8.85
N PRO A 12 22.19 19.25 8.77
CA PRO A 12 23.30 18.40 9.17
C PRO A 12 24.42 18.48 8.14
N GLU A 13 25.66 18.28 8.56
CA GLU A 13 26.81 18.27 7.66
C GLU A 13 27.99 17.45 8.21
N ILE A 14 28.77 16.89 7.27
CA ILE A 14 30.03 16.20 7.51
C ILE A 14 31.14 17.10 6.96
N PHE A 15 32.13 17.44 7.78
CA PHE A 15 33.32 18.19 7.36
C PHE A 15 34.38 17.22 6.82
N GLU A 16 34.92 17.56 5.65
CA GLU A 16 35.94 16.76 4.96
C GLU A 16 37.31 16.82 5.67
N VAL A 17 38.10 15.74 5.57
CA VAL A 17 39.52 15.74 5.95
C VAL A 17 40.36 16.39 4.84
N GLU A 18 40.14 16.02 3.58
CA GLU A 18 40.71 16.66 2.40
C GLU A 18 39.64 17.30 1.51
N LEU A 19 39.87 18.55 1.11
CA LEU A 19 38.89 19.38 0.39
C LEU A 19 38.53 18.78 -0.99
N GLY A 20 37.30 18.29 -1.12
CA GLY A 20 36.77 17.64 -2.33
C GLY A 20 36.88 16.11 -2.33
N GLU A 21 37.26 15.47 -1.21
CA GLU A 21 37.29 14.01 -1.08
C GLU A 21 35.92 13.38 -1.37
N ALA A 22 34.81 14.00 -0.95
CA ALA A 22 33.47 13.46 -1.15
C ALA A 22 33.07 13.47 -2.64
N LEU A 23 33.44 14.52 -3.36
CA LEU A 23 33.24 14.63 -4.82
C LEU A 23 34.13 13.66 -5.60
N THR A 24 35.30 13.31 -5.04
CA THR A 24 36.25 12.36 -5.65
C THR A 24 35.76 10.92 -5.46
N ALA A 25 35.47 10.51 -4.22
CA ALA A 25 34.95 9.19 -3.90
C ALA A 25 33.60 8.88 -4.57
N ARG A 26 32.72 9.89 -4.76
CA ARG A 26 31.50 9.75 -5.57
C ARG A 26 31.83 9.41 -7.02
N THR A 27 32.81 10.09 -7.62
CA THR A 27 33.27 9.86 -9.01
C THR A 27 33.83 8.45 -9.19
N GLU A 28 34.70 7.99 -8.29
CA GLU A 28 35.24 6.63 -8.31
C GLU A 28 34.13 5.56 -8.20
N SER A 29 33.09 5.84 -7.43
CA SER A 29 31.98 4.92 -7.19
C SER A 29 30.97 4.85 -8.34
N LEU A 30 30.97 5.79 -9.31
CA LEU A 30 29.95 5.87 -10.38
C LEU A 30 29.78 4.55 -11.15
N SER A 31 30.89 3.90 -11.49
CA SER A 31 30.92 2.63 -12.24
C SER A 31 30.32 1.44 -11.48
N THR A 32 30.11 1.56 -10.16
CA THR A 32 29.56 0.49 -9.33
C THR A 32 28.03 0.46 -9.35
N PHE A 33 27.38 1.61 -9.59
CA PHE A 33 25.93 1.78 -9.44
C PHE A 33 25.12 1.05 -10.52
N ARG A 34 23.97 0.48 -10.14
CA ARG A 34 23.19 -0.46 -10.97
C ARG A 34 21.74 -0.06 -11.21
N GLU A 35 21.12 0.65 -10.26
CA GLU A 35 19.68 0.91 -10.22
C GLU A 35 19.43 2.44 -10.23
N LEU A 36 18.66 2.97 -9.27
CA LEU A 36 18.40 4.41 -9.18
C LEU A 36 19.60 5.24 -8.71
N GLY A 37 20.70 4.62 -8.26
CA GLY A 37 21.93 5.28 -7.83
C GLY A 37 21.91 5.82 -6.39
N PRO A 38 23.03 6.44 -5.96
CA PRO A 38 23.19 7.01 -4.63
C PRO A 38 22.23 8.18 -4.40
N PRO A 39 22.00 8.60 -3.14
CA PRO A 39 21.29 9.84 -2.88
C PRO A 39 22.07 11.03 -3.44
N ASP A 40 21.40 12.18 -3.56
CA ASP A 40 22.04 13.38 -4.11
C ASP A 40 23.02 13.95 -3.08
N LEU A 41 24.13 14.50 -3.54
CA LEU A 41 25.21 15.00 -2.70
C LEU A 41 25.31 16.51 -2.86
N CYS A 42 25.16 17.26 -1.77
CA CYS A 42 25.45 18.69 -1.75
C CYS A 42 26.77 18.93 -1.01
N HIS A 43 27.77 19.40 -1.75
CA HIS A 43 29.06 19.83 -1.24
C HIS A 43 29.13 21.36 -1.18
N VAL A 44 29.75 21.92 -0.15
CA VAL A 44 29.97 23.35 0.02
C VAL A 44 31.38 23.65 0.52
N VAL A 45 31.93 24.77 0.06
CA VAL A 45 33.21 25.31 0.50
C VAL A 45 32.96 26.61 1.27
N LYS A 46 33.39 26.63 2.53
CA LYS A 46 33.16 27.73 3.48
C LYS A 46 34.47 28.46 3.80
N ASN A 47 34.44 29.79 3.86
CA ASN A 47 35.61 30.56 4.33
C ASN A 47 35.24 31.87 5.05
N THR A 48 36.25 32.51 5.65
CA THR A 48 36.10 33.75 6.44
C THR A 48 36.61 35.01 5.72
N GLY A 49 37.11 34.86 4.48
CA GLY A 49 37.81 35.92 3.74
C GLY A 49 39.14 36.40 4.34
N ARG A 50 39.63 35.81 5.45
CA ARG A 50 40.91 36.18 6.06
C ARG A 50 42.08 35.46 5.38
N SER A 51 43.08 36.20 4.93
CA SER A 51 44.34 35.64 4.43
C SER A 51 44.99 34.75 5.50
N GLY A 52 45.40 33.54 5.13
CA GLY A 52 46.04 32.57 6.01
C GLY A 52 45.10 31.57 6.69
N GLN A 53 43.77 31.77 6.70
CA GLN A 53 42.84 30.68 7.03
C GLN A 53 42.60 29.81 5.80
N ARG A 54 42.50 28.49 5.99
CA ARG A 54 42.13 27.54 4.94
C ARG A 54 40.62 27.59 4.69
N ASP A 55 40.22 27.40 3.44
CA ASP A 55 38.84 27.06 3.09
C ASP A 55 38.48 25.70 3.73
N LEU A 56 37.25 25.54 4.23
CA LEU A 56 36.73 24.29 4.78
C LEU A 56 35.73 23.65 3.81
N GLY A 57 35.90 22.36 3.55
CA GLY A 57 34.94 21.53 2.82
C GLY A 57 33.94 20.89 3.78
N SER A 58 32.68 20.86 3.41
CA SER A 58 31.63 20.11 4.11
C SER A 58 30.55 19.66 3.13
N TYR A 59 29.88 18.56 3.44
CA TYR A 59 28.84 18.00 2.59
C TYR A 59 27.70 17.36 3.40
N HIS A 60 26.58 17.15 2.74
CA HIS A 60 25.44 16.41 3.25
C HIS A 60 24.70 15.69 2.12
N TYR A 61 24.03 14.59 2.46
CA TYR A 61 23.18 13.88 1.50
C TYR A 61 21.79 14.50 1.49
N ILE A 62 21.13 14.43 0.34
CA ILE A 62 19.79 14.98 0.18
C ILE A 62 18.94 14.22 -0.84
N SER A 63 17.63 14.30 -0.67
CA SER A 63 16.63 13.90 -1.66
C SER A 63 15.42 14.83 -1.60
N GLY A 64 14.71 14.99 -2.72
CA GLY A 64 13.50 15.81 -2.81
C GLY A 64 13.72 17.28 -3.21
N VAL A 65 14.93 17.69 -3.59
CA VAL A 65 15.14 18.97 -4.28
C VAL A 65 14.67 18.82 -5.74
N ASP A 66 14.06 19.86 -6.31
CA ASP A 66 13.66 19.87 -7.72
C ASP A 66 14.92 19.85 -8.63
N ALA A 67 15.25 18.68 -9.16
CA ALA A 67 16.36 18.45 -10.07
C ALA A 67 16.02 18.70 -11.56
N SER A 68 14.94 19.44 -11.88
CA SER A 68 14.56 19.75 -13.27
C SER A 68 15.43 20.79 -13.97
N SER A 69 16.35 21.46 -13.26
CA SER A 69 17.22 22.49 -13.84
C SER A 69 18.45 22.79 -13.00
N SER A 70 19.49 23.35 -13.63
CA SER A 70 20.64 23.91 -12.92
C SER A 70 20.25 25.09 -12.02
N ALA A 71 19.21 25.85 -12.38
CA ALA A 71 18.74 26.99 -11.61
C ALA A 71 18.09 26.60 -10.28
N SER A 72 17.31 25.50 -10.24
CA SER A 72 16.68 24.99 -9.02
C SER A 72 17.70 24.38 -8.06
N LEU A 73 18.66 23.60 -8.57
CA LEU A 73 19.78 23.07 -7.77
C LEU A 73 20.71 24.19 -7.26
N ALA A 74 20.97 25.23 -8.07
CA ALA A 74 21.71 26.40 -7.62
C ALA A 74 20.95 27.24 -6.58
N ALA A 75 19.62 27.34 -6.70
CA ALA A 75 18.78 27.99 -5.68
C ALA A 75 18.85 27.24 -4.33
N TYR A 76 18.94 25.91 -4.35
CA TYR A 76 19.19 25.13 -3.14
C TYR A 76 20.55 25.49 -2.49
N ILE A 77 21.65 25.48 -3.24
CA ILE A 77 22.98 25.89 -2.71
C ILE A 77 22.94 27.33 -2.18
N ASN A 78 22.30 28.25 -2.90
CA ASN A 78 22.17 29.64 -2.45
C ASN A 78 21.34 29.76 -1.16
N SER A 79 20.36 28.88 -0.90
CA SER A 79 19.61 28.89 0.36
C SER A 79 20.53 28.63 1.58
N LEU A 80 21.59 27.85 1.39
CA LEU A 80 22.57 27.53 2.44
C LEU A 80 23.35 28.77 2.91
N THR A 81 23.43 29.85 2.11
CA THR A 81 24.08 31.10 2.56
C THR A 81 23.38 31.74 3.74
N TYR A 82 22.06 31.50 3.88
CA TYR A 82 21.24 31.99 4.98
C TYR A 82 21.14 31.01 6.16
N ALA A 83 21.73 29.82 6.02
CA ALA A 83 21.68 28.75 7.02
C ALA A 83 22.92 28.68 7.93
N ILE A 84 23.98 29.44 7.64
CA ILE A 84 25.17 29.55 8.51
C ILE A 84 24.82 30.27 9.81
N GLU A 85 25.40 29.85 10.93
CA GLU A 85 25.24 30.52 12.22
C GLU A 85 25.88 31.92 12.24
N ASP A 86 25.04 32.94 12.11
CA ASP A 86 25.44 34.35 12.19
C ASP A 86 25.74 34.71 13.65
N ASN A 87 27.01 34.58 14.07
CA ASN A 87 27.48 34.81 15.45
C ASN A 87 27.58 36.32 15.80
N SER A 88 26.48 37.02 15.55
CA SER A 88 26.29 38.48 15.67
C SER A 88 26.06 38.92 17.11
N ALA A 89 26.88 38.43 18.04
CA ALA A 89 27.04 39.08 19.34
C ALA A 89 27.69 40.45 19.13
N TRP A 90 27.03 41.52 19.58
CA TRP A 90 27.36 42.95 19.38
C TRP A 90 28.83 43.36 19.67
N PHE A 91 29.59 42.54 20.40
CA PHE A 91 31.01 42.78 20.75
C PHE A 91 32.01 41.85 20.02
N SER A 92 31.57 40.97 19.11
CA SER A 92 32.43 39.99 18.43
C SER A 92 33.18 40.60 17.24
N LYS A 93 34.52 40.57 17.27
CA LYS A 93 35.40 40.96 16.14
C LYS A 93 35.88 39.76 15.29
N ASN A 94 35.17 38.63 15.38
CA ASN A 94 35.46 37.45 14.55
C ASN A 94 34.92 37.65 13.13
N ALA A 95 35.59 37.07 12.14
CA ALA A 95 35.09 37.09 10.76
C ALA A 95 33.98 36.05 10.60
N ALA A 96 32.85 36.47 10.06
CA ALA A 96 31.75 35.56 9.73
C ALA A 96 32.16 34.58 8.62
N TRP A 97 31.85 33.30 8.81
CA TRP A 97 31.96 32.29 7.77
C TRP A 97 30.91 32.53 6.68
N LYS A 98 31.26 32.23 5.43
CA LYS A 98 30.38 32.35 4.27
C LYS A 98 30.58 31.16 3.34
N VAL A 99 29.49 30.71 2.69
CA VAL A 99 29.59 29.78 1.55
C VAL A 99 30.22 30.53 0.39
N ARG A 100 31.35 30.03 -0.11
CA ARG A 100 32.13 30.59 -1.23
C ARG A 100 31.76 29.90 -2.54
N ASN A 101 31.71 28.57 -2.50
CA ASN A 101 31.35 27.69 -3.60
C ASN A 101 30.44 26.57 -3.08
N GLY A 102 29.74 25.90 -4.00
CA GLY A 102 29.16 24.58 -3.75
C GLY A 102 29.07 23.75 -5.03
N CYS A 103 28.83 22.45 -4.87
CA CYS A 103 28.58 21.51 -5.96
C CYS A 103 27.40 20.60 -5.58
N TYR A 104 26.35 20.58 -6.39
CA TYR A 104 25.23 19.64 -6.24
C TYR A 104 25.40 18.51 -7.24
N CYS A 105 25.41 17.25 -6.79
CA CYS A 105 25.53 16.06 -7.63
C CYS A 105 24.24 15.22 -7.57
N CYS A 106 23.60 15.00 -8.71
CA CYS A 106 22.37 14.21 -8.84
C CYS A 106 22.56 13.11 -9.90
N PHE A 107 22.30 11.86 -9.54
CA PHE A 107 22.50 10.74 -10.46
C PHE A 107 21.31 10.57 -11.43
N ASN A 108 21.60 10.43 -12.72
CA ASN A 108 20.65 10.04 -13.75
C ASN A 108 20.75 8.52 -13.96
N ALA A 109 19.70 7.79 -13.60
CA ALA A 109 19.66 6.33 -13.69
C ALA A 109 19.41 5.79 -15.12
N PHE A 110 18.81 6.61 -16.00
CA PHE A 110 18.51 6.24 -17.39
C PHE A 110 19.76 6.27 -18.27
N SER A 111 20.45 7.41 -18.34
CA SER A 111 21.70 7.57 -19.09
C SER A 111 22.95 7.15 -18.31
N ARG A 112 22.83 6.86 -17.00
CA ARG A 112 23.92 6.47 -16.08
C ARG A 112 25.08 7.49 -16.05
N VAL A 113 24.70 8.73 -15.77
CA VAL A 113 25.61 9.88 -15.60
C VAL A 113 25.30 10.63 -14.31
N ASP A 114 26.31 11.29 -13.72
CA ASP A 114 26.17 12.12 -12.52
C ASP A 114 26.13 13.60 -12.93
N VAL A 115 24.94 14.21 -12.87
CA VAL A 115 24.74 15.62 -13.21
C VAL A 115 25.25 16.49 -12.08
N ARG A 116 26.13 17.43 -12.40
CA ARG A 116 26.77 18.31 -11.42
C ARG A 116 26.52 19.79 -11.73
N VAL A 117 26.22 20.54 -10.67
CA VAL A 117 26.00 21.98 -10.70
C VAL A 117 26.99 22.65 -9.75
N ASP A 118 28.07 23.20 -10.31
CA ASP A 118 29.02 24.02 -9.56
C ASP A 118 28.46 25.45 -9.43
N VAL A 119 28.38 25.97 -8.22
CA VAL A 119 27.95 27.34 -7.91
C VAL A 119 29.11 28.11 -7.28
N LYS A 120 29.30 29.36 -7.71
CA LYS A 120 30.22 30.34 -7.13
C LYS A 120 29.43 31.51 -6.57
N ILE A 121 29.85 32.02 -5.42
CA ILE A 121 29.11 33.05 -4.67
C ILE A 121 30.04 34.24 -4.38
N PRO A 122 29.71 35.48 -4.82
CA PRO A 122 28.57 35.85 -5.66
C PRO A 122 28.83 35.62 -7.15
N GLY A 123 27.97 34.83 -7.81
CA GLY A 123 27.85 34.75 -9.27
C GLY A 123 28.64 33.62 -9.93
N GLY A 124 27.95 32.93 -10.86
CA GLY A 124 28.47 31.82 -11.65
C GLY A 124 27.80 30.50 -11.29
N VAL A 125 27.09 29.91 -12.25
CA VAL A 125 26.54 28.55 -12.19
C VAL A 125 27.06 27.81 -13.41
N ASN A 126 27.68 26.65 -13.21
CA ASN A 126 28.21 25.80 -14.27
C ASN A 126 27.60 24.40 -14.16
N ALA A 127 26.95 23.93 -15.23
CA ALA A 127 26.25 22.67 -15.26
C ALA A 127 26.86 21.72 -16.29
N TYR A 128 27.14 20.49 -15.89
CA TYR A 128 27.77 19.46 -16.69
C TYR A 128 27.35 18.08 -16.17
N VAL A 129 27.66 17.03 -16.92
CA VAL A 129 27.51 15.65 -16.44
C VAL A 129 28.87 14.97 -16.39
N ILE A 130 29.02 14.00 -15.49
CA ILE A 130 30.16 13.08 -15.46
C ILE A 130 29.66 11.68 -15.82
N ASP A 131 30.32 11.02 -16.76
CA ASP A 131 30.00 9.64 -17.14
C ASP A 131 30.68 8.59 -16.24
N LEU A 132 30.43 7.30 -16.51
CA LEU A 132 30.99 6.18 -15.75
C LEU A 132 32.53 6.03 -15.88
N ARG A 133 33.20 6.85 -16.69
CA ARG A 133 34.67 6.91 -16.84
C ARG A 133 35.28 8.11 -16.11
N GLY A 134 34.47 9.05 -15.64
CA GLY A 134 34.92 10.33 -15.11
C GLY A 134 35.05 11.44 -16.17
N GLU A 135 34.65 11.20 -17.42
CA GLU A 135 34.72 12.21 -18.49
C GLU A 135 33.57 13.22 -18.34
N ARG A 136 33.85 14.52 -18.58
CA ARG A 136 32.87 15.61 -18.42
C ARG A 136 32.21 15.96 -19.75
N HIS A 137 30.88 16.00 -19.76
CA HIS A 137 30.06 16.33 -20.94
C HIS A 137 29.02 17.42 -20.64
N GLU A 138 28.40 18.00 -21.67
CA GLU A 138 27.35 19.01 -21.53
C GLU A 138 26.02 18.40 -21.03
N ALA A 139 25.31 19.10 -20.14
CA ALA A 139 24.06 18.62 -19.54
C ALA A 139 22.85 18.99 -20.42
N THR A 140 22.46 18.09 -21.33
CA THR A 140 21.36 18.32 -22.30
C THR A 140 19.98 18.37 -21.64
N PRO A 141 18.95 18.98 -22.27
CA PRO A 141 17.59 19.03 -21.74
C PRO A 141 16.98 17.64 -21.45
N GLU A 142 17.32 16.64 -22.24
CA GLU A 142 16.88 15.25 -22.06
C GLU A 142 17.51 14.64 -20.80
N MET A 143 18.80 14.88 -20.58
CA MET A 143 19.49 14.47 -19.35
C MET A 143 18.87 15.15 -18.12
N TRP A 144 18.47 16.42 -18.20
CA TRP A 144 17.75 17.10 -17.11
C TRP A 144 16.39 16.45 -16.81
N GLN A 145 15.62 16.08 -17.83
CA GLN A 145 14.34 15.38 -17.64
C GLN A 145 14.52 14.00 -17.01
N GLU A 146 15.51 13.23 -17.45
CA GLU A 146 15.87 11.93 -16.87
C GLU A 146 16.37 12.04 -15.42
N THR A 147 17.15 13.09 -15.11
CA THR A 147 17.69 13.37 -13.77
C THR A 147 16.58 13.74 -12.79
N TYR A 148 15.67 14.62 -13.21
CA TYR A 148 14.47 15.00 -12.45
C TYR A 148 13.63 13.77 -12.05
N VAL A 149 13.33 12.89 -13.02
CA VAL A 149 12.58 11.66 -12.74
C VAL A 149 13.39 10.70 -11.86
N SER A 150 14.70 10.55 -12.09
CA SER A 150 15.58 9.71 -11.25
C SER A 150 15.60 10.17 -9.79
N ALA A 151 15.70 11.47 -9.53
CA ALA A 151 15.70 12.06 -8.20
C ALA A 151 14.37 11.85 -7.46
N ILE A 152 13.24 12.05 -8.16
CA ILE A 152 11.91 11.79 -7.62
C ILE A 152 11.71 10.29 -7.32
N LEU A 153 12.16 9.39 -8.20
CA LEU A 153 12.07 7.94 -7.97
C LEU A 153 12.90 7.51 -6.76
N ARG A 154 14.14 8.01 -6.59
CA ARG A 154 14.94 7.76 -5.37
C ARG A 154 14.19 8.22 -4.12
N ALA A 155 13.67 9.45 -4.13
CA ALA A 155 12.97 10.03 -2.98
C ALA A 155 11.65 9.31 -2.65
N ILE A 156 10.96 8.74 -3.63
CA ILE A 156 9.73 7.97 -3.42
C ILE A 156 10.02 6.54 -2.95
N LEU A 157 11.02 5.86 -3.54
CA LEU A 157 11.22 4.42 -3.34
C LEU A 157 12.22 4.08 -2.23
N TYR A 158 13.36 4.76 -2.18
CA TYR A 158 14.50 4.38 -1.33
C TYR A 158 14.65 5.22 -0.06
N SER A 159 13.84 6.27 0.14
CA SER A 159 13.87 7.14 1.33
C SER A 159 13.64 6.40 2.66
N ASP A 160 12.98 5.25 2.60
CA ASP A 160 12.70 4.34 3.72
C ASP A 160 13.64 3.10 3.77
N ASP A 161 14.54 2.94 2.79
CA ASP A 161 15.39 1.73 2.66
C ASP A 161 16.54 1.78 3.69
N PRO A 162 16.76 0.73 4.52
CA PRO A 162 17.85 0.70 5.49
C PRO A 162 19.24 0.90 4.90
N THR A 163 19.44 0.59 3.61
CA THR A 163 20.70 0.83 2.88
C THR A 163 21.01 2.33 2.72
N TYR A 164 19.99 3.19 2.85
CA TYR A 164 20.06 4.65 2.81
C TYR A 164 20.02 5.28 4.22
N SER A 165 20.30 4.50 5.28
CA SER A 165 20.56 5.02 6.63
C SER A 165 21.96 5.66 6.70
N LEU A 166 22.08 6.86 6.12
CA LEU A 166 23.34 7.61 6.04
C LEU A 166 23.37 8.76 7.07
N GLU A 167 24.55 9.02 7.61
CA GLU A 167 24.82 10.22 8.41
C GLU A 167 24.60 11.50 7.58
N ALA A 168 24.06 12.54 8.20
CA ALA A 168 23.75 13.82 7.56
C ALA A 168 22.90 13.73 6.26
N TYR A 169 21.92 12.81 6.21
CA TYR A 169 20.97 12.70 5.11
C TYR A 169 19.66 13.46 5.40
N ARG A 170 19.44 14.55 4.65
CA ARG A 170 18.22 15.38 4.72
C ARG A 170 17.19 14.96 3.67
N LYS A 171 15.96 14.64 4.05
CA LYS A 171 14.91 14.19 3.12
C LYS A 171 13.79 15.23 3.06
N LEU A 172 13.58 15.83 1.89
CA LEU A 172 12.53 16.82 1.61
C LEU A 172 11.39 16.19 0.81
N ASP A 173 10.22 16.86 0.76
CA ASP A 173 9.11 16.46 -0.11
C ASP A 173 9.49 16.56 -1.60
N PRO A 174 9.52 15.45 -2.37
CA PRO A 174 9.94 15.48 -3.77
C PRO A 174 8.91 16.12 -4.71
N ILE A 175 7.66 16.26 -4.28
CA ILE A 175 6.59 16.91 -5.03
C ILE A 175 5.75 17.76 -4.07
N THR A 176 5.93 19.08 -4.13
CA THR A 176 5.33 20.06 -3.19
C THR A 176 4.06 20.74 -3.70
N SER A 177 3.64 20.50 -4.95
CA SER A 177 2.41 21.10 -5.51
C SER A 177 1.71 20.20 -6.54
N PRO A 178 0.41 20.42 -6.82
CA PRO A 178 -0.34 19.69 -7.85
C PRO A 178 0.27 19.84 -9.27
N GLU A 179 0.89 20.98 -9.57
CA GLU A 179 1.59 21.22 -10.82
C GLU A 179 2.88 20.38 -10.90
N GLY A 180 3.52 20.12 -9.76
CA GLY A 180 4.60 19.15 -9.64
C GLY A 180 4.15 17.71 -9.93
N GLU A 181 2.94 17.32 -9.49
CA GLU A 181 2.37 16.00 -9.84
C GLU A 181 2.15 15.86 -11.35
N ILE A 182 1.64 16.91 -11.99
CA ILE A 182 1.45 16.96 -13.45
C ILE A 182 2.80 16.86 -14.17
N ARG A 183 3.83 17.58 -13.69
CA ARG A 183 5.19 17.54 -14.27
C ARG A 183 5.84 16.17 -14.10
N PHE A 184 5.70 15.52 -12.95
CA PHE A 184 6.18 14.16 -12.71
C PHE A 184 5.49 13.16 -13.65
N LEU A 185 4.16 13.23 -13.81
CA LEU A 185 3.41 12.38 -14.74
C LEU A 185 3.81 12.62 -16.20
N GLN A 186 4.09 13.86 -16.61
CA GLN A 186 4.62 14.19 -17.94
C GLN A 186 6.04 13.62 -18.16
N GLY A 187 6.91 13.68 -17.14
CA GLY A 187 8.22 13.03 -17.16
C GLY A 187 8.11 11.51 -17.28
N ALA A 188 7.21 10.89 -16.52
CA ALA A 188 6.94 9.47 -16.59
C ALA A 188 6.33 9.03 -17.94
N GLU A 189 5.46 9.83 -18.55
CA GLU A 189 4.89 9.58 -19.88
C GLU A 189 5.96 9.63 -20.99
N ALA A 190 6.88 10.60 -20.90
CA ALA A 190 7.98 10.75 -21.87
C ALA A 190 9.06 9.66 -21.74
N LEU A 191 9.39 9.25 -20.52
CA LEU A 191 10.43 8.25 -20.25
C LEU A 191 9.90 6.81 -20.13
N PHE A 192 8.60 6.58 -20.35
CA PHE A 192 7.94 5.30 -20.10
C PHE A 192 8.64 4.10 -20.77
N LEU A 193 8.97 4.23 -22.06
CA LEU A 193 9.64 3.17 -22.84
C LEU A 193 11.12 2.94 -22.43
N LYS A 194 11.71 3.88 -21.70
CA LYS A 194 13.01 3.73 -21.03
C LYS A 194 12.90 3.21 -19.59
N GLY A 195 11.68 3.02 -19.06
CA GLY A 195 11.44 2.71 -17.65
C GLY A 195 12.14 1.46 -17.12
N TRP A 196 12.42 0.47 -17.97
CA TRP A 196 13.18 -0.73 -17.61
C TRP A 196 14.68 -0.46 -17.32
N GLN A 197 15.25 0.65 -17.82
CA GLN A 197 16.68 0.96 -17.68
C GLN A 197 17.08 1.32 -16.24
N VAL A 198 16.12 1.81 -15.44
CA VAL A 198 16.33 2.25 -14.05
C VAL A 198 16.21 1.12 -13.01
N GLY A 199 16.01 -0.13 -13.45
CA GLY A 199 15.91 -1.30 -12.58
C GLY A 199 14.50 -1.62 -12.08
N SER A 200 14.41 -2.59 -11.18
CA SER A 200 13.17 -3.15 -10.62
C SER A 200 13.37 -3.57 -9.16
N ASP A 201 12.32 -4.05 -8.51
CA ASP A 201 12.43 -4.60 -7.16
C ASP A 201 13.15 -5.97 -7.14
N PRO A 202 13.84 -6.35 -6.04
CA PRO A 202 14.75 -7.51 -6.01
C PRO A 202 14.07 -8.88 -6.22
N GLU A 203 12.74 -8.93 -6.20
CA GLU A 203 11.90 -10.09 -6.48
C GLU A 203 11.61 -10.29 -7.97
N ILE A 204 11.92 -9.31 -8.83
CA ILE A 204 11.72 -9.33 -10.28
C ILE A 204 13.06 -9.64 -10.97
N GLN A 205 13.11 -10.69 -11.78
CA GLN A 205 14.35 -11.10 -12.45
C GLN A 205 14.73 -10.14 -13.59
N VAL A 206 13.75 -9.76 -14.39
CA VAL A 206 13.94 -8.91 -15.58
C VAL A 206 13.01 -7.71 -15.53
N ALA A 207 13.59 -6.50 -15.45
CA ALA A 207 12.82 -5.27 -15.54
C ALA A 207 12.11 -5.16 -16.90
N THR A 208 10.79 -5.01 -16.89
CA THR A 208 9.96 -4.89 -18.11
C THR A 208 9.38 -3.48 -18.23
N VAL A 209 8.63 -3.17 -19.30
CA VAL A 209 7.90 -1.90 -19.42
C VAL A 209 6.83 -1.71 -18.33
N VAL A 210 6.33 -2.78 -17.70
CA VAL A 210 5.29 -2.75 -16.65
C VAL A 210 5.77 -3.22 -15.27
N SER A 211 7.06 -3.52 -15.11
CA SER A 211 7.63 -3.97 -13.83
C SER A 211 9.05 -3.41 -13.71
N ASN A 212 9.11 -2.17 -13.23
CA ASN A 212 10.31 -1.36 -13.11
C ASN A 212 10.11 -0.25 -12.06
N HIS A 213 11.19 0.42 -11.64
CA HIS A 213 11.12 1.49 -10.63
C HIS A 213 10.28 2.70 -11.06
N LEU A 214 10.19 3.03 -12.35
CA LEU A 214 9.33 4.13 -12.82
C LEU A 214 7.84 3.85 -12.54
N THR A 215 7.38 2.64 -12.89
CA THR A 215 5.99 2.20 -12.69
C THR A 215 5.68 1.91 -11.22
N ALA A 216 6.64 1.34 -10.48
CA ALA A 216 6.54 1.17 -9.03
C ALA A 216 6.44 2.51 -8.29
N GLY A 217 7.26 3.51 -8.66
CA GLY A 217 7.24 4.85 -8.05
C GLY A 217 5.92 5.59 -8.28
N VAL A 218 5.39 5.55 -9.52
CA VAL A 218 4.05 6.09 -9.83
C VAL A 218 2.96 5.39 -9.01
N LEU A 219 3.00 4.06 -8.88
CA LEU A 219 2.01 3.31 -8.10
C LEU A 219 2.17 3.47 -6.58
N LYS A 220 3.38 3.62 -6.02
CA LYS A 220 3.58 3.95 -4.59
C LYS A 220 2.98 5.33 -4.29
N TYR A 221 3.40 6.35 -5.03
CA TYR A 221 2.99 7.75 -4.78
C TYR A 221 1.49 8.00 -4.96
N PHE A 222 0.86 7.52 -6.05
CA PHE A 222 -0.58 7.71 -6.27
C PHE A 222 -1.44 6.63 -5.59
N GLY A 223 -0.94 5.42 -5.41
CA GLY A 223 -1.69 4.29 -4.84
C GLY A 223 -1.77 4.28 -3.32
N ASP A 224 -0.66 4.54 -2.60
CA ASP A 224 -0.70 4.60 -1.13
C ASP A 224 -1.45 5.84 -0.59
N SER A 225 -1.70 6.84 -1.43
CA SER A 225 -2.63 7.94 -1.14
C SER A 225 -4.08 7.69 -1.62
N GLY A 226 -4.36 6.55 -2.27
CA GLY A 226 -5.67 6.22 -2.84
C GLY A 226 -6.08 7.02 -4.08
N ARG A 227 -5.18 7.87 -4.61
CA ARG A 227 -5.44 8.81 -5.71
C ARG A 227 -5.16 8.19 -7.07
N PHE A 228 -5.67 6.98 -7.27
CA PHE A 228 -5.44 6.14 -8.45
C PHE A 228 -5.88 6.78 -9.78
N GLN A 229 -6.78 7.77 -9.78
CA GLN A 229 -7.23 8.49 -10.98
C GLN A 229 -6.07 9.08 -11.79
N GLN A 230 -5.06 9.67 -11.12
CA GLN A 230 -3.88 10.23 -11.79
C GLN A 230 -3.08 9.15 -12.53
N ALA A 231 -2.85 8.00 -11.88
CA ALA A 231 -2.16 6.86 -12.48
C ALA A 231 -3.00 6.20 -13.59
N ALA A 232 -4.32 6.07 -13.42
CA ALA A 232 -5.24 5.57 -14.44
C ALA A 232 -5.20 6.46 -15.69
N ASN A 233 -5.25 7.78 -15.55
CA ASN A 233 -5.18 8.73 -16.68
C ASN A 233 -3.87 8.60 -17.47
N LEU A 234 -2.74 8.34 -16.79
CA LEU A 234 -1.45 8.07 -17.45
C LEU A 234 -1.48 6.73 -18.19
N PHE A 235 -1.88 5.65 -17.51
CA PHE A 235 -1.88 4.30 -18.09
C PHE A 235 -2.94 4.11 -19.18
N GLU A 236 -4.05 4.87 -19.21
CA GLU A 236 -5.07 4.82 -20.27
C GLU A 236 -4.54 5.40 -21.60
N LYS A 237 -3.69 6.44 -21.54
CA LYS A 237 -2.95 6.92 -22.72
C LYS A 237 -1.93 5.89 -23.23
N LEU A 238 -1.19 5.29 -22.30
CA LEU A 238 -0.06 4.40 -22.62
C LEU A 238 -0.54 3.02 -23.11
N ALA A 239 -1.62 2.48 -22.55
CA ALA A 239 -2.22 1.21 -22.98
C ALA A 239 -2.80 1.26 -24.41
N ALA A 240 -3.03 2.45 -24.97
CA ALA A 240 -3.37 2.62 -26.39
C ALA A 240 -2.17 2.45 -27.34
N ARG A 241 -0.94 2.35 -26.80
CA ARG A 241 0.31 2.09 -27.55
C ARG A 241 0.91 0.73 -27.17
N GLU A 242 0.96 0.45 -25.86
CA GLU A 242 1.60 -0.73 -25.27
C GLU A 242 0.56 -1.60 -24.53
N PRO A 243 0.01 -2.66 -25.14
CA PRO A 243 -1.10 -3.42 -24.57
C PRO A 243 -0.83 -4.07 -23.20
N GLU A 244 0.43 -4.33 -22.82
CA GLU A 244 0.78 -4.85 -21.50
C GLU A 244 0.45 -3.88 -20.35
N VAL A 245 0.44 -2.57 -20.64
CA VAL A 245 0.13 -1.49 -19.67
C VAL A 245 -1.33 -1.57 -19.19
N ALA A 246 -2.18 -2.34 -19.88
CA ALA A 246 -3.50 -2.69 -19.39
C ALA A 246 -3.46 -3.38 -18.01
N SER A 247 -2.37 -4.06 -17.63
CA SER A 247 -2.19 -4.62 -16.29
C SER A 247 -2.10 -3.51 -15.22
N LEU A 248 -1.32 -2.45 -15.45
CA LEU A 248 -1.20 -1.30 -14.56
C LEU A 248 -2.49 -0.47 -14.53
N LEU A 249 -3.12 -0.28 -15.69
CA LEU A 249 -4.41 0.41 -15.81
C LEU A 249 -5.52 -0.30 -15.05
N ALA A 250 -5.59 -1.64 -15.13
CA ALA A 250 -6.55 -2.44 -14.37
C ALA A 250 -6.29 -2.38 -12.86
N LYS A 251 -5.03 -2.41 -12.40
CA LYS A 251 -4.69 -2.16 -10.98
C LYS A 251 -5.22 -0.80 -10.52
N SER A 252 -5.00 0.27 -11.29
CA SER A 252 -5.51 1.61 -10.94
C SER A 252 -7.04 1.65 -10.88
N TYR A 253 -7.75 1.04 -11.83
CA TYR A 253 -9.22 1.01 -11.78
C TYR A 253 -9.78 0.15 -10.63
N ILE A 254 -9.13 -0.96 -10.26
CA ILE A 254 -9.48 -1.70 -9.04
C ILE A 254 -9.28 -0.81 -7.80
N GLY A 255 -8.16 -0.06 -7.74
CA GLY A 255 -7.90 0.92 -6.67
C GLY A 255 -8.90 2.09 -6.59
N MET A 256 -9.62 2.38 -7.68
CA MET A 256 -10.74 3.33 -7.72
C MET A 256 -12.09 2.72 -7.32
N ASN A 257 -12.15 1.41 -7.03
CA ASN A 257 -13.37 0.59 -6.94
C ASN A 257 -14.17 0.46 -8.25
N GLU A 258 -13.59 0.85 -9.39
CA GLU A 258 -14.17 0.75 -10.74
C GLU A 258 -13.94 -0.65 -11.35
N GLU A 259 -14.28 -1.68 -10.56
CA GLU A 259 -13.98 -3.09 -10.85
C GLU A 259 -14.54 -3.56 -12.20
N VAL A 260 -15.73 -3.07 -12.58
CA VAL A 260 -16.37 -3.45 -13.85
C VAL A 260 -15.57 -2.92 -15.03
N LYS A 261 -15.06 -1.68 -14.97
CA LYS A 261 -14.19 -1.13 -16.03
C LYS A 261 -12.85 -1.88 -16.05
N ALA A 262 -12.27 -2.19 -14.89
CA ALA A 262 -11.04 -2.98 -14.81
C ALA A 262 -11.19 -4.37 -15.46
N VAL A 263 -12.26 -5.11 -15.16
CA VAL A 263 -12.52 -6.43 -15.76
C VAL A 263 -12.74 -6.34 -17.28
N GLN A 264 -13.44 -5.32 -17.77
CA GLN A 264 -13.60 -5.08 -19.20
C GLN A 264 -12.26 -4.79 -19.90
N ILE A 265 -11.38 -3.99 -19.28
CA ILE A 265 -10.02 -3.71 -19.78
C ILE A 265 -9.20 -4.99 -19.82
N MET A 266 -9.19 -5.79 -18.74
CA MET A 266 -8.45 -7.06 -18.70
C MET A 266 -8.94 -8.06 -19.75
N ALA A 267 -10.26 -8.23 -19.90
CA ALA A 267 -10.86 -9.11 -20.90
C ALA A 267 -10.68 -8.63 -22.35
N SER A 268 -10.42 -7.33 -22.55
CA SER A 268 -10.01 -6.79 -23.85
C SER A 268 -8.53 -7.07 -24.14
N ALA A 269 -7.66 -6.74 -23.17
CA ALA A 269 -6.21 -6.91 -23.29
C ALA A 269 -5.78 -8.37 -23.46
N MET A 270 -6.43 -9.33 -22.78
CA MET A 270 -6.17 -10.77 -22.97
C MET A 270 -6.31 -11.25 -24.41
N LYS A 271 -7.11 -10.58 -25.25
CA LYS A 271 -7.27 -10.94 -26.67
C LYS A 271 -6.08 -10.52 -27.53
N GLN A 272 -5.23 -9.64 -27.00
CA GLN A 272 -4.03 -9.10 -27.65
C GLN A 272 -2.76 -9.71 -27.04
N THR A 273 -2.70 -9.80 -25.70
CA THR A 273 -1.54 -10.29 -24.93
C THR A 273 -1.90 -11.47 -24.00
N PRO A 274 -2.38 -12.62 -24.54
CA PRO A 274 -2.85 -13.77 -23.74
C PRO A 274 -1.77 -14.45 -22.88
N GLN A 275 -0.49 -14.16 -23.13
CA GLN A 275 0.66 -14.68 -22.37
C GLN A 275 1.21 -13.68 -21.32
N SER A 276 0.59 -12.50 -21.14
CA SER A 276 1.04 -11.53 -20.15
C SER A 276 0.78 -12.02 -18.72
N TYR A 277 1.85 -12.48 -18.04
CA TYR A 277 1.75 -12.97 -16.65
C TYR A 277 1.31 -11.86 -15.69
N THR A 278 1.71 -10.61 -15.92
CA THR A 278 1.29 -9.45 -15.11
C THR A 278 -0.21 -9.19 -15.23
N LEU A 279 -0.81 -9.36 -16.41
CA LEU A 279 -2.26 -9.27 -16.60
C LEU A 279 -3.01 -10.43 -15.93
N LEU A 280 -2.44 -11.64 -15.96
CA LEU A 280 -2.98 -12.81 -15.24
C LEU A 280 -2.91 -12.63 -13.72
N HIS A 281 -1.85 -12.00 -13.19
CA HIS A 281 -1.74 -11.67 -11.77
C HIS A 281 -2.84 -10.72 -11.29
N VAL A 282 -3.17 -9.67 -12.06
CA VAL A 282 -4.24 -8.72 -11.67
C VAL A 282 -5.61 -9.40 -11.64
N GLN A 283 -5.90 -10.28 -12.60
CA GLN A 283 -7.12 -11.08 -12.60
C GLN A 283 -7.15 -12.10 -11.46
N CYS A 284 -6.00 -12.71 -11.15
CA CYS A 284 -5.83 -13.63 -10.03
C CYS A 284 -6.10 -12.93 -8.69
N ASP A 285 -5.47 -11.79 -8.42
CA ASP A 285 -5.67 -11.03 -7.18
C ASP A 285 -7.11 -10.47 -7.07
N PHE A 286 -7.73 -10.08 -8.19
CA PHE A 286 -9.15 -9.72 -8.23
C PHE A 286 -10.08 -10.91 -7.92
N LEU A 287 -9.85 -12.08 -8.53
CA LEU A 287 -10.65 -13.29 -8.24
C LEU A 287 -10.45 -13.76 -6.80
N ARG A 288 -9.23 -13.64 -6.26
CA ARG A 288 -8.88 -13.91 -4.87
C ARG A 288 -9.65 -13.00 -3.91
N SER A 289 -9.74 -11.68 -4.18
CA SER A 289 -10.52 -10.74 -3.35
C SER A 289 -12.03 -10.99 -3.43
N LYS A 290 -12.53 -11.63 -4.50
CA LYS A 290 -13.93 -12.12 -4.62
C LYS A 290 -14.13 -13.56 -4.10
N GLY A 291 -13.14 -14.16 -3.43
CA GLY A 291 -13.20 -15.52 -2.88
C GLY A 291 -13.30 -16.63 -3.95
N LYS A 292 -12.92 -16.35 -5.19
CA LYS A 292 -12.93 -17.30 -6.32
C LYS A 292 -11.58 -17.99 -6.51
N TYR A 293 -11.04 -18.53 -5.42
CA TYR A 293 -9.72 -19.16 -5.34
C TYR A 293 -9.49 -20.23 -6.42
N GLU A 294 -10.47 -21.09 -6.70
CA GLU A 294 -10.42 -22.10 -7.78
C GLU A 294 -10.21 -21.54 -9.19
N TRP A 295 -10.66 -20.30 -9.45
CA TRP A 295 -10.45 -19.65 -10.74
C TRP A 295 -9.11 -18.90 -10.74
N ALA A 296 -8.77 -18.24 -9.62
CA ALA A 296 -7.46 -17.62 -9.42
C ALA A 296 -6.31 -18.64 -9.58
N LEU A 297 -6.44 -19.85 -9.03
CA LEU A 297 -5.46 -20.93 -9.13
C LEU A 297 -5.18 -21.32 -10.59
N LYS A 298 -6.22 -21.36 -11.43
CA LYS A 298 -6.07 -21.68 -12.87
C LYS A 298 -5.29 -20.59 -13.60
N LEU A 299 -5.56 -19.31 -13.30
CA LEU A 299 -4.81 -18.19 -13.86
C LEU A 299 -3.37 -18.13 -13.34
N ALA A 300 -3.12 -18.46 -12.07
CA ALA A 300 -1.76 -18.50 -11.52
C ALA A 300 -0.92 -19.64 -12.11
N ARG A 301 -1.51 -20.84 -12.31
CA ARG A 301 -0.86 -21.92 -13.08
C ARG A 301 -0.53 -21.46 -14.51
N GLN A 302 -1.44 -20.72 -15.16
CA GLN A 302 -1.16 -20.14 -16.47
C GLN A 302 -0.04 -19.08 -16.41
N ALA A 303 0.00 -18.23 -15.38
CA ALA A 303 1.04 -17.22 -15.20
C ALA A 303 2.43 -17.84 -15.03
N VAL A 304 2.54 -18.91 -14.22
CA VAL A 304 3.76 -19.74 -14.11
C VAL A 304 4.14 -20.35 -15.46
N ASN A 305 3.19 -20.88 -16.23
CA ASN A 305 3.48 -21.41 -17.56
C ASN A 305 3.94 -20.33 -18.58
N CYS A 306 3.55 -19.07 -18.37
CA CYS A 306 3.98 -17.94 -19.21
C CYS A 306 5.35 -17.37 -18.81
N ALA A 307 5.66 -17.32 -17.51
CA ALA A 307 6.93 -16.83 -16.98
C ALA A 307 7.44 -17.73 -15.84
N PRO A 308 7.96 -18.94 -16.17
CA PRO A 308 8.42 -19.92 -15.18
C PRO A 308 9.76 -19.54 -14.54
N SER A 309 10.49 -18.57 -15.10
CA SER A 309 11.73 -18.06 -14.52
C SER A 309 11.53 -16.96 -13.49
N GLU A 310 10.34 -16.34 -13.40
CA GLU A 310 10.04 -15.22 -12.50
C GLU A 310 9.53 -15.71 -11.13
N PHE A 311 10.19 -15.32 -10.04
CA PHE A 311 9.85 -15.75 -8.67
C PHE A 311 8.40 -15.41 -8.31
N VAL A 312 7.93 -14.22 -8.71
CA VAL A 312 6.61 -13.71 -8.37
C VAL A 312 5.45 -14.56 -8.91
N THR A 313 5.63 -15.37 -9.96
CA THR A 313 4.57 -16.26 -10.48
C THR A 313 4.40 -17.48 -9.57
N TRP A 314 5.52 -18.07 -9.12
CA TRP A 314 5.54 -19.19 -8.19
C TRP A 314 5.12 -18.79 -6.77
N GLU A 315 5.51 -17.59 -6.32
CA GLU A 315 4.98 -16.98 -5.09
C GLU A 315 3.45 -16.89 -5.16
N LYS A 316 2.89 -16.29 -6.22
CA LYS A 316 1.45 -16.13 -6.40
C LYS A 316 0.71 -17.46 -6.45
N LEU A 317 1.28 -18.48 -7.09
CA LEU A 317 0.71 -19.81 -7.12
C LEU A 317 0.76 -20.50 -5.74
N THR A 318 1.87 -20.35 -5.01
CA THR A 318 2.03 -20.87 -3.64
C THR A 318 1.00 -20.25 -2.69
N GLU A 319 0.82 -18.92 -2.73
CA GLU A 319 -0.18 -18.21 -1.92
C GLU A 319 -1.59 -18.81 -2.04
N LEU A 320 -2.00 -19.19 -3.24
CA LEU A 320 -3.34 -19.70 -3.54
C LEU A 320 -3.53 -21.15 -3.11
N TYR A 321 -2.49 -21.99 -3.20
CA TYR A 321 -2.56 -23.33 -2.63
C TYR A 321 -2.72 -23.27 -1.11
N MET A 322 -2.07 -22.31 -0.43
CA MET A 322 -2.27 -22.09 1.01
C MET A 322 -3.68 -21.61 1.33
N ASP A 323 -4.22 -20.66 0.55
CA ASP A 323 -5.61 -20.19 0.68
C ASP A 323 -6.63 -21.35 0.48
N LEU A 324 -6.33 -22.28 -0.43
CA LEU A 324 -7.10 -23.50 -0.69
C LEU A 324 -6.78 -24.67 0.26
N ARG A 325 -5.89 -24.48 1.25
CA ARG A 325 -5.42 -25.51 2.20
C ARG A 325 -4.76 -26.74 1.56
N GLN A 326 -4.24 -26.61 0.34
CA GLN A 326 -3.51 -27.65 -0.40
C GLN A 326 -2.01 -27.58 -0.03
N TYR A 327 -1.68 -27.86 1.22
CA TYR A 327 -0.35 -27.59 1.79
C TYR A 327 0.80 -28.36 1.13
N GLU A 328 0.57 -29.62 0.72
CA GLU A 328 1.53 -30.40 -0.08
C GLU A 328 1.84 -29.70 -1.41
N SER A 329 0.81 -29.27 -2.14
CA SER A 329 0.96 -28.52 -3.39
C SER A 329 1.65 -27.17 -3.17
N ALA A 330 1.35 -26.47 -2.07
CA ALA A 330 2.02 -25.22 -1.71
C ALA A 330 3.51 -25.44 -1.50
N LEU A 331 3.89 -26.45 -0.70
CA LEU A 331 5.29 -26.74 -0.38
C LEU A 331 6.08 -27.24 -1.61
N LEU A 332 5.48 -28.08 -2.45
CA LEU A 332 6.04 -28.50 -3.74
C LEU A 332 6.24 -27.32 -4.71
N THR A 333 5.34 -26.34 -4.67
CA THR A 333 5.43 -25.12 -5.49
C THR A 333 6.52 -24.19 -4.97
N LEU A 334 6.61 -24.01 -3.65
CA LEU A 334 7.67 -23.24 -2.99
C LEU A 334 9.06 -23.80 -3.32
N ASN A 335 9.23 -25.13 -3.27
CA ASN A 335 10.47 -25.81 -3.68
C ASN A 335 10.77 -25.68 -5.18
N SER A 336 9.81 -25.25 -5.99
CA SER A 336 9.96 -25.01 -7.42
C SER A 336 10.20 -23.52 -7.74
N CYS A 337 10.24 -22.62 -6.74
CA CYS A 337 10.51 -21.21 -6.94
C CYS A 337 11.94 -20.97 -7.46
N PRO A 338 12.12 -20.20 -8.55
CA PRO A 338 13.45 -19.75 -8.98
C PRO A 338 13.98 -18.67 -8.02
N MET A 339 15.18 -18.89 -7.48
CA MET A 339 15.79 -18.01 -6.49
C MET A 339 16.88 -17.15 -7.13
N PHE A 340 16.84 -15.83 -6.91
CA PHE A 340 17.76 -14.87 -7.54
C PHE A 340 18.76 -14.31 -6.54
N THR A 341 20.04 -14.23 -6.94
CA THR A 341 21.09 -13.51 -6.21
C THR A 341 20.64 -12.08 -5.92
N PHE A 342 20.53 -11.74 -4.63
CA PHE A 342 20.14 -10.42 -4.19
C PHE A 342 21.22 -9.41 -4.60
N ASN A 343 20.92 -8.60 -5.61
CA ASN A 343 21.67 -7.40 -5.90
C ASN A 343 21.35 -6.38 -4.80
N GLY A 344 22.37 -5.96 -4.05
CA GLY A 344 22.19 -4.87 -3.09
C GLY A 344 21.88 -3.55 -3.79
N ARG A 345 21.09 -2.69 -3.13
CA ARG A 345 20.89 -1.30 -3.58
C ARG A 345 22.22 -0.55 -3.62
N ASP A 346 22.23 0.59 -4.32
CA ASP A 346 23.41 1.42 -4.60
C ASP A 346 23.98 2.10 -3.33
N ALA A 347 24.64 1.33 -2.48
CA ALA A 347 25.12 1.72 -1.16
C ALA A 347 26.29 2.72 -1.20
N HIS A 348 26.29 3.69 -0.28
CA HIS A 348 27.39 4.64 -0.13
C HIS A 348 28.54 4.05 0.71
N ARG A 349 29.80 4.31 0.32
CA ARG A 349 30.98 4.01 1.15
C ARG A 349 31.14 5.11 2.22
N PRO A 350 31.19 4.79 3.53
CA PRO A 350 31.46 5.82 4.54
C PRO A 350 32.86 6.41 4.34
N LEU A 351 32.97 7.73 4.52
CA LEU A 351 34.23 8.48 4.43
C LEU A 351 34.66 8.93 5.83
N PRO A 352 35.98 9.09 6.10
CA PRO A 352 36.45 9.59 7.38
C PRO A 352 36.05 11.06 7.56
N ALA A 353 35.21 11.36 8.56
CA ALA A 353 34.82 12.73 8.88
C ALA A 353 35.87 13.45 9.74
N ALA A 354 36.24 14.68 9.39
CA ALA A 354 37.05 15.56 10.26
C ALA A 354 36.24 16.10 11.45
N LYS A 355 34.94 16.36 11.21
CA LYS A 355 33.92 16.71 12.22
C LYS A 355 32.55 16.36 11.64
N ILE A 356 31.63 15.88 12.46
CA ILE A 356 30.21 15.77 12.10
C ILE A 356 29.45 16.86 12.87
N SER A 357 28.49 17.50 12.23
CA SER A 357 27.60 18.50 12.84
C SER A 357 26.14 18.09 12.60
N LEU A 358 25.48 17.62 13.66
CA LEU A 358 24.08 17.23 13.65
C LEU A 358 23.27 18.21 14.53
N PRO A 359 22.80 19.35 13.99
CA PRO A 359 22.03 20.32 14.76
C PRO A 359 20.68 19.73 15.18
N PHE A 360 20.24 20.01 16.41
CA PHE A 360 19.08 19.33 17.01
C PHE A 360 18.05 20.32 17.54
N THR A 361 16.82 20.21 17.05
CA THR A 361 15.72 21.13 17.36
C THR A 361 15.14 20.83 18.75
N ARG A 362 15.30 21.75 19.70
CA ARG A 362 14.91 21.55 21.12
C ARG A 362 13.47 21.09 21.33
N SER A 363 12.50 21.65 20.59
CA SER A 363 11.09 21.27 20.69
C SER A 363 10.76 19.86 20.19
N ILE A 364 11.69 19.20 19.48
CA ILE A 364 11.63 17.78 19.15
C ILE A 364 12.36 16.95 20.21
N GLY A 365 13.47 17.47 20.76
CA GLY A 365 14.18 16.89 21.90
C GLY A 365 13.32 16.73 23.15
N GLU A 366 12.43 17.68 23.46
CA GLU A 366 11.49 17.60 24.58
C GLU A 366 10.46 16.44 24.46
N ILE A 367 10.35 15.81 23.28
CA ILE A 367 9.48 14.66 23.04
C ILE A 367 10.24 13.34 23.20
N LEU A 368 11.47 13.29 22.70
CA LEU A 368 12.27 12.08 22.55
C LEU A 368 13.06 11.76 23.83
N PRO A 369 13.42 10.49 24.07
CA PRO A 369 14.42 10.19 25.09
C PRO A 369 15.80 10.71 24.68
N ASP A 370 16.70 10.84 25.66
CA ASP A 370 18.09 11.19 25.41
C ASP A 370 18.79 10.16 24.51
N ARG A 371 19.64 10.65 23.59
CA ARG A 371 20.50 9.81 22.73
C ARG A 371 21.72 9.29 23.50
N GLN A 372 21.49 8.55 24.58
CA GLN A 372 22.51 7.87 25.36
C GLN A 372 22.29 6.35 25.27
N ARG A 373 23.37 5.58 25.08
CA ARG A 373 23.30 4.11 25.15
C ARG A 373 23.08 3.68 26.59
N THR A 374 22.08 2.85 26.84
CA THR A 374 21.77 2.30 28.17
C THR A 374 21.90 0.78 28.19
N GLU A 375 21.65 0.16 29.36
CA GLU A 375 21.51 -1.29 29.49
C GLU A 375 20.36 -1.85 28.60
N ASP A 376 19.38 -1.00 28.25
CA ASP A 376 18.27 -1.41 27.37
C ASP A 376 18.67 -1.60 25.90
N ASP A 377 19.82 -1.07 25.47
CA ASP A 377 20.40 -1.31 24.14
C ASP A 377 21.21 -2.62 24.07
N GLU A 378 21.32 -3.35 25.18
CA GLU A 378 21.92 -4.68 25.21
C GLU A 378 20.84 -5.75 25.09
N ALA A 379 21.19 -6.92 24.56
CA ALA A 379 20.28 -8.05 24.39
C ALA A 379 21.08 -9.34 24.36
N ASP A 380 20.47 -10.47 24.74
CA ASP A 380 21.10 -11.80 24.61
C ASP A 380 21.74 -11.98 23.20
N PRO A 381 23.04 -12.31 23.11
CA PRO A 381 23.69 -12.66 21.84
C PRO A 381 22.96 -13.74 21.03
N ALA A 382 22.13 -14.58 21.65
CA ALA A 382 21.20 -15.50 20.98
C ALA A 382 20.17 -14.75 20.11
N LEU A 383 19.55 -13.72 20.66
CA LEU A 383 18.53 -12.90 19.99
C LEU A 383 19.14 -12.01 18.91
N GLN A 384 20.33 -11.46 19.16
CA GLN A 384 21.08 -10.66 18.19
C GLN A 384 21.56 -11.47 16.97
N ARG A 385 21.73 -12.79 17.11
CA ARG A 385 22.25 -13.69 16.05
C ARG A 385 21.16 -14.49 15.33
N LEU A 386 19.88 -14.13 15.48
CA LEU A 386 18.80 -14.72 14.70
C LEU A 386 19.10 -14.64 13.19
N PRO A 387 19.07 -15.75 12.43
CA PRO A 387 19.46 -15.74 11.02
C PRO A 387 18.39 -15.16 10.08
N ALA A 388 17.10 -15.25 10.43
CA ALA A 388 16.00 -14.77 9.60
C ALA A 388 16.07 -13.25 9.27
N PRO A 389 16.41 -12.34 10.21
CA PRO A 389 16.73 -10.93 9.93
C PRO A 389 17.83 -10.68 8.89
N GLY A 390 18.67 -11.67 8.58
CA GLY A 390 19.70 -11.59 7.53
C GLY A 390 19.20 -11.84 6.10
N LEU A 391 18.02 -12.45 5.93
CA LEU A 391 17.49 -12.82 4.61
C LEU A 391 17.10 -11.59 3.78
N ARG A 392 17.29 -11.66 2.46
CA ARG A 392 17.00 -10.56 1.50
C ARG A 392 16.35 -11.11 0.22
N GLY A 393 15.62 -10.24 -0.49
CA GLY A 393 14.98 -10.55 -1.78
C GLY A 393 14.13 -11.83 -1.76
N THR A 394 14.27 -12.64 -2.80
CA THR A 394 13.56 -13.92 -2.97
C THR A 394 13.61 -14.84 -1.74
N TRP A 395 14.73 -14.93 -1.01
CA TRP A 395 14.81 -15.75 0.23
C TRP A 395 13.97 -15.20 1.38
N ALA A 396 13.89 -13.89 1.56
CA ALA A 396 13.04 -13.28 2.58
C ALA A 396 11.56 -13.50 2.26
N ARG A 397 11.18 -13.42 0.98
CA ARG A 397 9.83 -13.74 0.49
C ARG A 397 9.48 -15.21 0.69
N ALA A 398 10.36 -16.12 0.27
CA ALA A 398 10.16 -17.56 0.44
C ALA A 398 10.06 -17.96 1.93
N TYR A 399 10.86 -17.34 2.81
CA TYR A 399 10.74 -17.53 4.26
C TYR A 399 9.40 -17.05 4.80
N SER A 400 8.87 -15.91 4.33
CA SER A 400 7.54 -15.44 4.73
C SER A 400 6.41 -16.34 4.24
N LEU A 401 6.56 -17.04 3.11
CA LEU A 401 5.62 -18.09 2.70
C LEU A 401 5.70 -19.31 3.64
N LEU A 402 6.91 -19.68 4.07
CA LEU A 402 7.14 -20.79 4.99
C LEU A 402 6.58 -20.50 6.40
N THR A 403 6.85 -19.33 6.99
CA THR A 403 6.26 -18.95 8.29
C THR A 403 4.75 -18.81 8.22
N ARG A 404 4.21 -18.29 7.10
CA ARG A 404 2.76 -18.28 6.84
C ARG A 404 2.17 -19.70 6.78
N LEU A 405 2.91 -20.67 6.25
CA LEU A 405 2.48 -22.07 6.20
C LEU A 405 2.47 -22.71 7.60
N VAL A 406 3.54 -22.51 8.39
CA VAL A 406 3.59 -22.91 9.82
C VAL A 406 2.40 -22.36 10.58
N SER A 407 2.11 -21.06 10.43
CA SER A 407 1.03 -20.41 11.19
C SER A 407 -0.38 -20.95 10.87
N GLN A 408 -0.53 -21.77 9.82
CA GLN A 408 -1.79 -22.40 9.41
C GLN A 408 -1.94 -23.88 9.81
N ILE A 409 -0.85 -24.66 9.92
CA ILE A 409 -0.90 -26.11 10.23
C ILE A 409 -0.06 -26.55 11.44
N GLY A 410 0.80 -25.69 11.97
CA GLY A 410 1.78 -26.03 13.01
C GLY A 410 3.05 -26.66 12.46
N TRP A 411 4.05 -26.82 13.33
CA TRP A 411 5.37 -27.35 12.95
C TRP A 411 5.34 -28.85 12.61
N ASP A 412 4.65 -29.66 13.41
CA ASP A 412 4.66 -31.12 13.25
C ASP A 412 3.92 -31.59 11.99
N GLU A 413 2.79 -30.95 11.65
CA GLU A 413 2.09 -31.21 10.37
C GLU A 413 2.89 -30.71 9.17
N LEU A 414 3.65 -29.62 9.31
CA LEU A 414 4.59 -29.19 8.28
C LEU A 414 5.75 -30.19 8.12
N LEU A 415 6.29 -30.76 9.20
CA LEU A 415 7.30 -31.82 9.08
C LEU A 415 6.74 -33.09 8.43
N LYS A 416 5.50 -33.48 8.77
CA LYS A 416 4.79 -34.58 8.07
C LYS A 416 4.64 -34.27 6.57
N THR A 417 4.13 -33.08 6.23
CA THR A 417 3.99 -32.58 4.85
C THR A 417 5.33 -32.58 4.11
N ARG A 418 6.41 -32.13 4.75
CA ARG A 418 7.78 -32.17 4.20
C ARG A 418 8.21 -33.62 3.91
N SER A 419 7.93 -34.53 4.83
CA SER A 419 8.26 -35.95 4.70
C SER A 419 7.37 -36.74 3.75
N SER A 420 6.14 -36.29 3.43
CA SER A 420 5.29 -36.92 2.42
C SER A 420 5.75 -36.55 1.00
N VAL A 421 6.05 -35.27 0.76
CA VAL A 421 6.37 -34.76 -0.59
C VAL A 421 7.85 -34.86 -0.97
N PHE A 422 8.78 -34.86 -0.01
CA PHE A 422 10.22 -34.85 -0.30
C PHE A 422 11.01 -36.10 0.13
N VAL A 423 12.16 -36.23 -0.54
CA VAL A 423 13.36 -36.98 -0.16
C VAL A 423 14.45 -35.96 0.14
N MET A 424 15.22 -36.17 1.21
CA MET A 424 16.39 -35.34 1.52
C MET A 424 17.61 -35.81 0.70
N GLU A 425 18.55 -34.91 0.37
CA GLU A 425 19.68 -35.27 -0.51
C GLU A 425 20.52 -36.43 0.05
N GLU A 426 20.72 -36.48 1.37
CA GLU A 426 21.47 -37.56 2.01
C GLU A 426 20.73 -38.91 1.98
N GLU A 427 19.40 -38.91 2.09
CA GLU A 427 18.56 -40.11 1.92
C GLU A 427 18.66 -40.63 0.48
N TYR A 428 18.64 -39.72 -0.50
CA TYR A 428 18.80 -40.05 -1.92
C TYR A 428 20.21 -40.61 -2.23
N ARG A 429 21.26 -40.00 -1.68
CA ARG A 429 22.64 -40.49 -1.80
C ARG A 429 22.82 -41.87 -1.17
N MET A 430 22.34 -42.07 0.06
CA MET A 430 22.41 -43.36 0.74
C MET A 430 21.67 -44.45 -0.04
N GLN A 431 20.49 -44.18 -0.59
CA GLN A 431 19.79 -45.16 -1.42
C GLN A 431 20.45 -45.40 -2.78
N LYS A 432 21.03 -44.38 -3.42
CA LYS A 432 21.82 -44.55 -4.65
C LYS A 432 23.03 -45.46 -4.40
N ALA A 433 23.79 -45.19 -3.33
CA ALA A 433 24.91 -46.02 -2.92
C ALA A 433 24.47 -47.46 -2.57
N GLN A 434 23.38 -47.63 -1.82
CA GLN A 434 22.84 -48.96 -1.50
C GLN A 434 22.34 -49.71 -2.75
N GLY A 435 21.75 -49.00 -3.73
CA GLY A 435 21.34 -49.55 -5.02
C GLY A 435 22.53 -50.00 -5.87
N GLU A 436 23.59 -49.19 -5.94
CA GLU A 436 24.85 -49.55 -6.62
C GLU A 436 25.55 -50.73 -5.93
N ILE A 437 25.60 -50.76 -4.59
CA ILE A 437 26.09 -51.90 -3.81
C ILE A 437 25.27 -53.16 -4.15
N ASN A 438 23.94 -53.08 -4.18
CA ASN A 438 23.08 -54.21 -4.51
C ASN A 438 23.27 -54.68 -5.96
N GLN A 439 23.53 -53.78 -6.92
CA GLN A 439 23.88 -54.14 -8.30
C GLN A 439 25.28 -54.79 -8.40
N VAL A 440 26.27 -54.32 -7.64
CA VAL A 440 27.60 -54.94 -7.58
C VAL A 440 27.50 -56.36 -6.99
N ILE A 441 26.70 -56.56 -5.94
CA ILE A 441 26.48 -57.88 -5.31
C ILE A 441 25.73 -58.83 -6.24
N THR A 442 24.67 -58.38 -6.93
CA THR A 442 23.94 -59.27 -7.87
C THR A 442 24.74 -59.61 -9.12
N ASN A 443 25.57 -58.69 -9.62
CA ASN A 443 26.51 -58.98 -10.71
C ASN A 443 27.62 -59.94 -10.26
N ALA A 444 28.14 -59.83 -9.03
CA ALA A 444 29.13 -60.75 -8.48
C ALA A 444 28.56 -62.19 -8.34
N ASN A 445 27.31 -62.32 -7.86
CA ASN A 445 26.61 -63.60 -7.77
C ASN A 445 26.25 -64.22 -9.14
N GLY A 446 26.45 -63.50 -10.24
CA GLY A 446 26.24 -64.00 -11.61
C GLY A 446 27.34 -64.92 -12.14
N VAL A 447 28.50 -65.02 -11.47
CA VAL A 447 29.64 -65.86 -11.90
C VAL A 447 30.05 -66.81 -10.78
N ALA A 448 29.23 -67.84 -10.55
CA ALA A 448 29.57 -68.94 -9.66
C ALA A 448 30.51 -69.94 -10.37
N THR A 449 31.81 -69.82 -10.11
CA THR A 449 32.80 -70.89 -10.32
C THR A 449 33.52 -71.16 -9.00
N GLU A 450 33.69 -72.43 -8.66
CA GLU A 450 34.07 -72.89 -7.33
C GLU A 450 35.52 -72.56 -6.93
N ASN A 451 35.75 -72.46 -5.61
CA ASN A 451 37.04 -72.36 -4.92
C ASN A 451 37.77 -71.00 -4.95
N ASP A 452 37.52 -70.15 -3.95
CA ASP A 452 38.56 -69.78 -2.96
C ASP A 452 37.90 -69.30 -1.66
N ASP A 453 38.57 -69.48 -0.51
CA ASP A 453 37.99 -69.26 0.83
C ASP A 453 38.66 -68.05 1.52
N GLY A 454 38.32 -66.82 1.09
CA GLY A 454 38.82 -65.59 1.70
C GLY A 454 38.50 -64.28 0.97
N ASP A 455 38.24 -63.21 1.75
CA ASP A 455 38.07 -61.80 1.33
C ASP A 455 36.95 -61.51 0.30
N ALA A 456 35.74 -62.01 0.56
CA ALA A 456 34.55 -61.68 -0.22
C ALA A 456 34.06 -60.24 0.02
N GLY A 457 34.40 -59.31 -0.88
CA GLY A 457 33.50 -58.22 -1.27
C GLY A 457 33.44 -56.96 -0.41
N ARG A 458 34.56 -56.41 0.06
CA ARG A 458 34.57 -55.08 0.72
C ARG A 458 34.60 -53.92 -0.29
N VAL A 459 33.42 -53.42 -0.63
CA VAL A 459 33.19 -52.28 -1.53
C VAL A 459 33.63 -50.96 -0.89
N VAL A 460 34.11 -50.00 -1.68
CA VAL A 460 34.48 -48.64 -1.24
C VAL A 460 33.45 -47.63 -1.74
N ILE A 461 33.01 -46.74 -0.83
CA ILE A 461 32.15 -45.59 -1.14
C ILE A 461 33.03 -44.34 -1.08
N HIS A 462 33.02 -43.54 -2.15
CA HIS A 462 33.74 -42.26 -2.22
C HIS A 462 32.86 -41.09 -1.75
N GLU A 463 33.47 -39.95 -1.40
CA GLU A 463 32.75 -38.75 -0.90
C GLU A 463 31.78 -38.13 -1.92
N ASP A 464 31.91 -38.46 -3.20
CA ASP A 464 30.97 -38.09 -4.28
C ASP A 464 29.76 -39.03 -4.41
N GLY A 465 29.69 -40.08 -3.57
CA GLY A 465 28.64 -41.09 -3.61
C GLY A 465 28.80 -42.11 -4.75
N THR A 466 30.00 -42.26 -5.33
CA THR A 466 30.31 -43.36 -6.25
C THR A 466 30.75 -44.62 -5.48
N VAL A 467 30.32 -45.77 -5.99
CA VAL A 467 30.54 -47.10 -5.39
C VAL A 467 31.50 -47.90 -6.27
N ALA A 468 32.71 -48.17 -5.78
CA ALA A 468 33.77 -48.82 -6.55
C ALA A 468 34.24 -50.16 -5.94
N PRO A 469 34.45 -51.21 -6.75
CA PRO A 469 35.22 -52.38 -6.32
C PRO A 469 36.69 -51.99 -6.17
N ARG A 470 37.29 -52.31 -5.02
CA ARG A 470 38.67 -51.91 -4.69
C ARG A 470 39.67 -52.53 -5.69
N PRO A 471 40.44 -51.74 -6.46
CA PRO A 471 41.45 -52.29 -7.37
C PRO A 471 42.56 -52.99 -6.60
N ARG A 472 43.10 -54.09 -7.15
CA ARG A 472 44.40 -54.63 -6.72
C ARG A 472 45.51 -53.69 -7.20
N GLU A 473 46.43 -53.35 -6.32
CA GLU A 473 47.45 -52.31 -6.56
C GLU A 473 48.46 -52.72 -7.65
N SER A 474 48.66 -51.85 -8.65
CA SER A 474 49.81 -51.90 -9.56
C SER A 474 50.18 -50.49 -10.04
N VAL A 475 51.48 -50.18 -10.04
CA VAL A 475 52.02 -48.82 -10.15
C VAL A 475 52.19 -48.33 -11.60
N SER A 476 51.62 -47.17 -11.95
CA SER A 476 52.18 -46.24 -12.97
C SER A 476 51.45 -44.89 -13.04
N SER A 477 52.23 -43.80 -13.18
CA SER A 477 51.83 -42.47 -13.69
C SER A 477 52.61 -42.21 -15.00
N PRO A 478 52.41 -41.12 -15.80
CA PRO A 478 51.61 -39.91 -15.56
C PRO A 478 50.76 -39.42 -16.79
N ASP A 479 50.27 -38.17 -16.71
CA ASP A 479 49.89 -37.23 -17.81
C ASP A 479 48.66 -37.54 -18.72
N ASP A 480 47.83 -36.58 -19.17
CA ASP A 480 47.58 -35.16 -18.77
C ASP A 480 46.24 -34.63 -19.41
N ASN A 481 45.68 -33.50 -18.92
CA ASN A 481 44.58 -32.66 -19.47
C ASN A 481 43.12 -33.23 -19.50
N ALA A 482 42.02 -32.45 -19.42
CA ALA A 482 41.74 -31.01 -19.18
C ALA A 482 40.19 -30.77 -19.05
N SER A 483 39.59 -29.63 -18.66
CA SER A 483 39.99 -28.49 -17.79
C SER A 483 38.86 -27.41 -17.68
N THR A 484 37.98 -27.47 -16.67
CA THR A 484 37.05 -26.37 -16.27
C THR A 484 37.10 -26.17 -14.75
N ARG A 485 37.54 -25.07 -14.11
CA ARG A 485 37.53 -23.58 -14.34
C ARG A 485 36.34 -22.90 -13.63
N GLY A 486 36.57 -22.27 -12.46
CA GLY A 486 35.49 -21.64 -11.67
C GLY A 486 35.86 -20.90 -10.37
N MET A 487 36.88 -20.04 -10.37
CA MET A 487 37.18 -18.96 -9.37
C MET A 487 36.72 -19.12 -7.89
N MET A 488 37.69 -19.30 -6.98
CA MET A 488 37.64 -18.72 -5.62
C MET A 488 38.59 -17.52 -5.53
N SER A 489 38.29 -16.58 -4.64
CA SER A 489 39.14 -15.41 -4.35
C SER A 489 39.73 -15.48 -2.93
N THR A 490 40.90 -14.88 -2.75
CA THR A 490 41.78 -15.05 -1.59
C THR A 490 41.36 -14.23 -0.36
N LYS A 491 41.64 -14.77 0.83
CA LYS A 491 41.99 -13.97 2.02
C LYS A 491 43.41 -14.30 2.45
N SER A 492 44.21 -13.26 2.69
CA SER A 492 45.60 -13.36 3.14
C SER A 492 45.68 -13.48 4.66
N SER A 493 46.47 -14.44 5.14
CA SER A 493 46.97 -14.47 6.51
C SER A 493 48.28 -13.68 6.60
N ILE A 494 48.44 -12.91 7.68
CA ILE A 494 49.73 -12.35 8.10
C ILE A 494 50.05 -13.00 9.45
N ASP A 495 51.14 -13.76 9.50
CA ASP A 495 51.65 -14.31 10.76
C ASP A 495 52.40 -13.25 11.55
N THR A 496 52.19 -13.21 12.87
CA THR A 496 53.15 -12.63 13.81
C THR A 496 53.15 -13.45 15.10
N SER A 497 54.26 -14.12 15.37
CA SER A 497 54.45 -15.00 16.52
C SER A 497 54.92 -14.24 17.77
N VAL A 498 54.39 -14.57 18.95
CA VAL A 498 55.13 -14.53 20.23
C VAL A 498 54.55 -15.57 21.20
N ASN A 499 55.46 -16.32 21.85
CA ASN A 499 55.39 -17.09 23.11
C ASN A 499 54.04 -17.50 23.72
N GLY A 500 53.92 -18.79 24.08
CA GLY A 500 52.89 -19.30 24.98
C GLY A 500 53.43 -19.72 26.36
N SER A 501 52.52 -20.10 27.26
CA SER A 501 52.79 -20.92 28.44
C SER A 501 51.54 -21.71 28.83
N THR A 502 51.72 -22.94 29.31
CA THR A 502 50.64 -23.80 29.81
C THR A 502 50.50 -23.67 31.32
N LEU A 503 49.32 -23.29 31.81
CA LEU A 503 48.89 -23.50 33.20
C LEU A 503 47.36 -23.48 33.30
N GLU A 504 46.84 -24.12 34.35
CA GLU A 504 45.44 -24.54 34.44
C GLU A 504 44.49 -23.40 34.84
N THR A 505 43.30 -23.35 34.24
CA THR A 505 42.18 -22.53 34.71
C THR A 505 40.91 -23.39 34.86
N SER A 506 40.42 -23.46 36.09
CA SER A 506 39.21 -24.19 36.47
C SER A 506 37.93 -23.56 35.90
N ILE A 507 36.95 -24.40 35.58
CA ILE A 507 35.68 -24.05 34.94
C ILE A 507 34.92 -22.95 35.71
N PRO A 508 34.60 -21.79 35.11
CA PRO A 508 33.65 -20.84 35.66
C PRO A 508 32.22 -21.31 35.38
N MET A 509 31.54 -21.83 36.40
CA MET A 509 30.14 -22.26 36.31
C MET A 509 29.20 -21.05 36.44
N ILE A 510 28.29 -20.87 35.47
CA ILE A 510 27.29 -19.79 35.50
C ILE A 510 26.31 -20.04 36.65
N ARG A 511 26.09 -19.03 37.50
CA ARG A 511 25.15 -19.09 38.61
C ARG A 511 23.72 -18.88 38.13
N VAL A 512 22.83 -19.80 38.49
CA VAL A 512 21.38 -19.61 38.41
C VAL A 512 20.91 -19.19 39.81
N SER A 513 20.32 -18.00 39.93
CA SER A 513 19.76 -17.52 41.19
C SER A 513 18.30 -17.97 41.33
N THR A 514 18.06 -19.05 42.07
CA THR A 514 16.70 -19.45 42.51
C THR A 514 16.38 -18.88 43.89
N GLU A 515 15.08 -18.71 44.16
CA GLU A 515 14.56 -17.96 45.31
C GLU A 515 14.55 -18.78 46.62
N SER A 516 15.71 -19.33 47.00
CA SER A 516 15.91 -20.15 48.21
C SER A 516 16.86 -19.53 49.25
N ASP A 517 17.54 -18.43 48.91
CA ASP A 517 18.56 -17.81 49.77
C ASP A 517 18.03 -16.60 50.58
N ARG A 518 16.78 -16.16 50.35
CA ARG A 518 16.20 -14.97 51.03
C ARG A 518 15.51 -15.22 52.36
N GLU A 519 15.02 -16.43 52.62
CA GLU A 519 14.48 -16.81 53.94
C GLU A 519 15.60 -17.22 54.94
N ARG A 520 16.86 -16.84 54.66
CA ARG A 520 18.03 -17.12 55.50
C ARG A 520 18.86 -15.89 55.89
N GLU A 521 18.43 -14.69 55.52
CA GLU A 521 19.11 -13.43 55.92
C GLU A 521 18.45 -12.73 57.12
N GLU A 522 17.31 -13.23 57.66
CA GLU A 522 16.62 -12.59 58.80
C GLU A 522 16.85 -13.24 60.19
N GLU A 523 17.34 -14.49 60.31
CA GLU A 523 17.61 -15.12 61.63
C GLU A 523 19.09 -15.04 62.10
N ASP A 524 20.05 -14.93 61.18
CA ASP A 524 21.49 -15.07 61.48
C ASP A 524 22.17 -13.79 62.04
N ILE A 525 21.37 -12.84 62.52
CA ILE A 525 21.82 -11.82 63.49
C ILE A 525 21.92 -12.43 64.91
N SER A 526 21.44 -13.66 65.14
CA SER A 526 21.37 -14.27 66.48
C SER A 526 22.25 -15.52 66.71
N ARG A 527 23.45 -15.26 67.26
CA ARG A 527 24.27 -16.15 68.12
C ARG A 527 25.09 -17.27 67.44
N ALA A 528 26.38 -17.01 67.29
CA ALA A 528 27.39 -18.07 67.16
C ALA A 528 27.59 -18.84 68.49
N ALA A 529 27.65 -20.19 68.47
CA ALA A 529 28.62 -21.03 69.21
C ALA A 529 28.41 -22.57 69.07
N THR A 530 29.37 -23.24 68.42
CA THR A 530 29.80 -24.65 68.68
C THR A 530 28.80 -25.84 68.41
N PRO A 531 29.29 -27.10 68.24
CA PRO A 531 28.65 -28.02 67.28
C PRO A 531 28.31 -29.46 67.74
N LYS A 532 27.64 -30.19 66.82
CA LYS A 532 27.44 -31.66 66.67
C LYS A 532 26.30 -32.33 67.47
N ILE A 533 25.46 -33.08 66.75
CA ILE A 533 25.24 -34.55 66.85
C ILE A 533 24.37 -35.01 65.66
N LYS A 534 24.38 -36.33 65.32
CA LYS A 534 23.52 -36.98 64.31
C LYS A 534 22.49 -37.90 65.00
N ILE A 535 21.36 -38.24 64.34
CA ILE A 535 20.82 -39.63 64.18
C ILE A 535 19.49 -39.62 63.38
N ASN A 536 19.05 -40.80 62.90
CA ASN A 536 17.99 -41.05 61.91
C ASN A 536 16.58 -41.26 62.51
N GLY A 537 15.59 -41.36 61.62
CA GLY A 537 14.32 -42.10 61.76
C GLY A 537 13.09 -41.25 61.40
N GLU A 538 11.97 -41.75 60.88
CA GLU A 538 11.55 -42.95 60.11
C GLU A 538 9.99 -42.95 60.19
N ASN A 539 9.27 -43.21 59.09
CA ASN A 539 7.83 -43.53 59.01
C ASN A 539 6.83 -42.41 59.51
N GLU A 540 5.52 -42.36 59.23
CA GLU A 540 4.52 -42.94 58.28
C GLU A 540 3.27 -41.97 58.29
N GLU A 541 2.19 -42.02 57.51
CA GLU A 541 1.57 -43.08 56.67
C GLU A 541 0.72 -42.48 55.47
N ASN A 542 -0.50 -42.99 55.23
CA ASN A 542 -1.47 -42.75 54.14
C ASN A 542 -2.36 -41.48 54.28
N GLY A 543 -3.15 -41.02 53.27
CA GLY A 543 -3.35 -41.43 51.87
C GLY A 543 -4.62 -40.85 51.20
N MET A 544 -4.90 -41.24 49.94
CA MET A 544 -6.04 -40.85 49.04
C MET A 544 -6.05 -39.39 48.49
N GLY A 545 -6.29 -39.13 47.19
CA GLY A 545 -6.36 -40.04 46.01
C GLY A 545 -6.85 -39.38 44.70
N ALA A 546 -6.39 -39.91 43.56
CA ALA A 546 -6.72 -39.57 42.15
C ALA A 546 -6.28 -38.17 41.61
N MET A 547 -5.89 -38.00 40.34
CA MET A 547 -5.72 -38.96 39.23
C MET A 547 -4.23 -39.11 38.84
N ASP A 548 -3.88 -40.25 38.24
CA ASP A 548 -2.66 -40.46 37.46
C ASP A 548 -3.06 -41.02 36.08
N LEU A 549 -2.42 -40.53 35.01
CA LEU A 549 -2.39 -41.07 33.64
C LEU A 549 -1.73 -40.07 32.67
N LEU A 550 -0.54 -40.39 32.16
CA LEU A 550 -0.03 -39.87 30.88
C LEU A 550 0.97 -40.86 30.27
N GLU A 551 0.45 -41.78 29.45
CA GLU A 551 1.25 -42.80 28.78
C GLU A 551 2.08 -42.24 27.61
N LYS A 552 3.09 -43.02 27.18
CA LYS A 552 3.90 -42.71 26.00
C LYS A 552 3.08 -42.93 24.73
N PRO A 553 3.05 -41.98 23.76
CA PRO A 553 2.30 -42.18 22.53
C PRO A 553 2.93 -43.27 21.66
N VAL A 554 2.16 -44.33 21.42
CA VAL A 554 2.47 -45.37 20.41
C VAL A 554 2.10 -44.85 19.02
N GLN A 555 2.84 -45.26 17.99
CA GLN A 555 2.57 -44.88 16.61
C GLN A 555 1.27 -45.53 16.11
N ALA A 556 0.26 -44.70 15.82
CA ALA A 556 -0.98 -45.14 15.18
C ALA A 556 -0.81 -45.21 13.66
N ALA A 557 -0.61 -46.42 13.13
CA ALA A 557 -0.99 -46.72 11.75
C ALA A 557 -2.51 -46.96 11.68
N ALA A 558 -3.15 -46.60 10.57
CA ALA A 558 -4.60 -46.76 10.39
C ALA A 558 -4.92 -48.02 9.55
N GLY A 559 -5.96 -48.76 9.96
CA GLY A 559 -6.48 -49.92 9.21
C GLY A 559 -7.22 -50.91 10.11
N GLU A 560 -8.55 -50.87 10.10
CA GLU A 560 -9.39 -51.89 10.74
C GLU A 560 -9.53 -53.13 9.85
N GLY A 561 -9.69 -54.32 10.45
CA GLY A 561 -10.18 -55.50 9.72
C GLY A 561 -9.52 -56.83 10.07
N GLU A 562 -9.83 -57.41 11.24
CA GLU A 562 -9.58 -58.84 11.47
C GLU A 562 -10.69 -59.70 10.85
N GLN A 563 -10.32 -60.51 9.87
CA GLN A 563 -10.65 -61.94 9.88
C GLN A 563 -9.75 -62.72 8.91
N THR A 564 -9.14 -63.80 9.39
CA THR A 564 -8.32 -64.70 8.58
C THR A 564 -8.51 -66.13 9.07
N GLU A 565 -8.79 -67.05 8.15
CA GLU A 565 -8.40 -68.45 8.26
C GLU A 565 -7.65 -68.79 6.97
N GLY A 566 -6.46 -69.40 7.06
CA GLY A 566 -5.65 -69.71 5.88
C GLY A 566 -4.13 -69.61 6.07
N GLU A 567 -3.58 -70.50 6.89
CA GLU A 567 -2.25 -71.13 6.86
C GLU A 567 -0.98 -70.49 6.22
N ALA A 568 0.14 -70.90 6.81
CA ALA A 568 1.47 -71.09 6.22
C ALA A 568 2.45 -69.90 6.08
N LEU A 569 3.70 -70.18 6.43
CA LEU A 569 4.84 -69.27 6.41
C LEU A 569 5.32 -69.01 4.98
N ALA A 570 5.43 -67.73 4.61
CA ALA A 570 6.26 -67.26 3.51
C ALA A 570 7.22 -66.18 4.03
N ALA A 571 8.43 -66.09 3.47
CA ALA A 571 9.43 -65.14 3.93
C ALA A 571 9.00 -63.69 3.61
N SER A 572 9.23 -62.77 4.55
CA SER A 572 8.94 -61.35 4.36
C SER A 572 9.96 -60.71 3.40
N THR A 573 9.66 -60.75 2.11
CA THR A 573 10.33 -59.92 1.11
C THR A 573 10.26 -58.46 1.56
N GLN A 574 11.42 -57.80 1.70
CA GLN A 574 11.43 -56.35 1.89
C GLN A 574 10.98 -55.70 0.57
N GLU A 575 9.76 -55.15 0.56
CA GLU A 575 9.30 -54.25 -0.50
C GLU A 575 10.34 -53.15 -0.72
N PRO A 576 10.90 -52.97 -1.93
CA PRO A 576 11.84 -51.89 -2.19
C PRO A 576 11.11 -50.55 -2.09
N PHE A 577 11.57 -49.67 -1.19
CA PHE A 577 10.99 -48.34 -0.98
C PHE A 577 11.03 -47.51 -2.28
N SER A 578 9.94 -47.53 -3.04
CA SER A 578 9.83 -46.77 -4.29
C SER A 578 9.70 -45.28 -4.02
N PHE A 579 10.74 -44.51 -4.33
CA PHE A 579 10.69 -43.04 -4.32
C PHE A 579 9.85 -42.42 -5.46
N SER A 580 9.15 -43.21 -6.29
CA SER A 580 8.52 -42.77 -7.55
C SER A 580 7.60 -41.54 -7.46
N ASN A 581 7.06 -41.24 -6.28
CA ASN A 581 6.07 -40.18 -6.06
C ASN A 581 6.61 -38.96 -5.30
N LYS A 582 7.88 -38.99 -4.85
CA LYS A 582 8.51 -37.91 -4.06
C LYS A 582 9.48 -37.08 -4.91
N ARG A 583 9.77 -35.84 -4.48
CA ARG A 583 10.77 -34.96 -5.11
C ARG A 583 11.99 -34.75 -4.21
N LEU A 584 13.11 -34.31 -4.78
CA LEU A 584 14.24 -33.82 -3.99
C LEU A 584 13.87 -32.48 -3.34
N CYS A 585 14.16 -32.33 -2.04
CA CYS A 585 14.09 -31.01 -1.39
C CYS A 585 15.28 -30.15 -1.83
N GLU A 586 15.02 -28.91 -2.25
CA GLU A 586 16.06 -27.95 -2.61
C GLU A 586 16.85 -27.52 -1.38
N ARG A 587 18.19 -27.48 -1.50
CA ARG A 587 19.09 -27.11 -0.38
C ARG A 587 18.76 -25.75 0.23
N TRP A 588 18.33 -24.79 -0.59
CA TRP A 588 17.97 -23.46 -0.11
C TRP A 588 16.68 -23.49 0.73
N LEU A 589 15.73 -24.39 0.43
CA LEU A 589 14.50 -24.54 1.19
C LEU A 589 14.75 -25.28 2.50
N ASP A 590 15.59 -26.33 2.50
CA ASP A 590 16.00 -27.01 3.73
C ASP A 590 16.79 -26.08 4.66
N ASN A 591 17.64 -25.20 4.11
CA ASN A 591 18.25 -24.11 4.88
C ASN A 591 17.20 -23.16 5.49
N LEU A 592 16.08 -22.87 4.82
CA LEU A 592 14.99 -22.07 5.41
C LEU A 592 14.22 -22.84 6.49
N PHE A 593 14.07 -24.17 6.37
CA PHE A 593 13.61 -25.01 7.47
C PHE A 593 14.55 -24.90 8.68
N MET A 594 15.87 -24.98 8.47
CA MET A 594 16.88 -24.87 9.54
C MET A 594 17.03 -23.45 10.13
N VAL A 595 16.59 -22.40 9.42
CA VAL A 595 16.41 -21.03 9.96
C VAL A 595 15.16 -20.93 10.83
N LEU A 596 14.11 -21.66 10.46
CA LEU A 596 12.80 -21.66 11.13
C LEU A 596 12.79 -22.49 12.43
N TYR A 597 13.33 -23.71 12.39
CA TYR A 597 13.47 -24.63 13.53
C TYR A 597 14.40 -25.81 13.20
N GLU A 598 15.23 -26.22 14.16
CA GLU A 598 16.07 -27.42 14.06
C GLU A 598 15.74 -28.44 15.15
N ALA A 599 15.43 -29.67 14.72
CA ALA A 599 15.47 -30.86 15.56
C ALA A 599 16.70 -31.71 15.16
N SER A 600 17.88 -31.34 15.65
CA SER A 600 19.11 -32.12 15.43
C SER A 600 19.03 -33.45 16.20
N HIS A 601 18.43 -34.46 15.58
CA HIS A 601 18.27 -35.82 16.10
C HIS A 601 19.59 -36.62 16.00
N ILE A 602 20.68 -35.99 16.43
CA ILE A 602 22.05 -36.50 16.30
C ILE A 602 22.44 -37.22 17.59
N ARG A 603 22.42 -38.55 17.53
CA ARG A 603 23.25 -39.38 18.41
C ARG A 603 24.71 -39.08 18.11
N THR A 604 25.40 -38.39 19.02
CA THR A 604 26.73 -38.73 19.59
C THR A 604 27.27 -37.51 20.34
N TYR A 605 27.88 -37.72 21.51
CA TYR A 605 28.49 -36.65 22.32
C TYR A 605 29.76 -36.06 21.67
N VAL A 606 30.28 -34.97 22.25
CA VAL A 606 31.61 -34.32 22.00
C VAL A 606 31.66 -33.09 21.07
N LEU A 607 30.70 -32.85 20.15
CA LEU A 607 30.77 -31.70 19.19
C LEU A 607 29.98 -30.43 19.58
N ILE A 608 29.58 -30.29 20.84
CA ILE A 608 28.60 -29.28 21.30
C ILE A 608 29.18 -27.86 21.46
N SER A 609 30.50 -27.68 21.59
CA SER A 609 31.09 -26.35 21.84
C SER A 609 31.12 -25.38 20.65
N ALA A 610 30.85 -25.87 19.43
CA ALA A 610 30.85 -25.05 18.21
C ALA A 610 29.47 -24.88 17.57
N LEU A 611 28.51 -25.76 17.89
CA LEU A 611 27.19 -25.79 17.25
C LEU A 611 26.12 -24.91 17.93
N THR A 612 26.41 -24.33 19.10
CA THR A 612 25.51 -23.44 19.87
C THR A 612 25.29 -22.05 19.22
N LEU A 613 25.53 -21.94 17.91
CA LEU A 613 25.70 -20.67 17.19
C LEU A 613 24.52 -20.32 16.26
N PHE A 614 23.60 -21.27 16.04
CA PHE A 614 22.33 -21.02 15.35
C PHE A 614 21.16 -21.24 16.30
N ILE A 615 20.32 -20.22 16.41
CA ILE A 615 19.13 -20.19 17.26
C ILE A 615 17.99 -19.72 16.36
N GLN A 616 16.90 -20.49 16.32
CA GLN A 616 15.83 -20.34 15.33
C GLN A 616 14.60 -19.60 15.86
N ASP A 617 13.85 -18.98 14.95
CA ASP A 617 12.65 -18.17 15.22
C ASP A 617 11.62 -18.94 16.08
N LEU A 618 11.16 -20.14 15.67
CA LEU A 618 10.16 -20.89 16.44
C LEU A 618 10.67 -21.36 17.81
N ARG A 619 11.97 -21.70 17.90
CA ARG A 619 12.59 -22.17 19.14
C ARG A 619 12.67 -21.05 20.16
N VAL A 620 13.13 -19.86 19.76
CA VAL A 620 13.11 -18.66 20.61
C VAL A 620 11.70 -18.32 21.04
N TRP A 621 10.75 -18.30 20.10
CA TRP A 621 9.36 -17.97 20.40
C TRP A 621 8.76 -18.91 21.44
N THR A 622 8.98 -20.22 21.30
CA THR A 622 8.50 -21.24 22.25
C THR A 622 9.10 -21.04 23.64
N ILE A 623 10.42 -20.81 23.73
CA ILE A 623 11.10 -20.54 25.01
C ILE A 623 10.56 -19.26 25.66
N PHE A 624 10.47 -18.16 24.89
CA PHE A 624 9.91 -16.89 25.34
C PHE A 624 8.47 -17.03 25.87
N ARG A 625 7.59 -17.77 25.18
CA ARG A 625 6.21 -17.99 25.64
C ARG A 625 6.15 -18.89 26.87
N ALA A 626 7.05 -19.86 27.01
CA ALA A 626 7.17 -20.68 28.22
C ALA A 626 7.66 -19.86 29.43
N GLU A 627 8.67 -19.00 29.25
CA GLU A 627 9.14 -18.08 30.29
C GLU A 627 8.01 -17.13 30.73
N VAL A 628 7.31 -16.46 29.79
CA VAL A 628 6.17 -15.59 30.09
C VAL A 628 5.06 -16.32 30.87
N ALA A 629 4.75 -17.58 30.50
CA ALA A 629 3.77 -18.39 31.20
C ALA A 629 4.21 -18.76 32.63
N HIS A 630 5.47 -19.16 32.81
CA HIS A 630 6.06 -19.51 34.10
C HIS A 630 6.02 -18.33 35.08
N PHE A 631 6.55 -17.17 34.68
CA PHE A 631 6.55 -15.95 35.49
C PHE A 631 5.13 -15.49 35.83
N LYS A 632 4.18 -15.61 34.89
CA LYS A 632 2.76 -15.29 35.12
C LYS A 632 2.12 -16.19 36.19
N THR A 633 2.43 -17.49 36.21
CA THR A 633 1.97 -18.42 37.25
C THR A 633 2.59 -18.11 38.61
N GLN A 634 3.84 -17.64 38.65
CA GLN A 634 4.50 -17.17 39.87
C GLN A 634 4.06 -15.77 40.32
N HIS A 635 3.19 -15.08 39.56
CA HIS A 635 2.83 -13.67 39.76
C HIS A 635 4.03 -12.68 39.74
N VAL A 636 5.17 -13.08 39.19
CA VAL A 636 6.38 -12.25 39.09
C VAL A 636 6.36 -11.45 37.78
N ALA A 637 6.77 -10.18 37.84
CA ALA A 637 6.91 -9.34 36.67
C ALA A 637 8.07 -9.81 35.78
N TYR A 638 7.77 -10.46 34.66
CA TYR A 638 8.73 -10.85 33.64
C TYR A 638 9.37 -9.62 32.97
N ARG A 639 10.70 -9.55 32.97
CA ARG A 639 11.49 -8.44 32.42
C ARG A 639 12.49 -8.94 31.38
N LYS A 640 12.69 -8.12 30.35
CA LYS A 640 13.67 -8.20 29.26
C LYS A 640 14.02 -6.75 28.88
N THR A 641 15.14 -6.54 28.20
CA THR A 641 15.57 -5.18 27.80
C THR A 641 14.68 -4.57 26.71
N GLY A 642 14.76 -3.25 26.51
CA GLY A 642 14.12 -2.57 25.39
C GLY A 642 14.49 -3.17 24.02
N LEU A 643 15.76 -3.48 23.77
CA LEU A 643 16.17 -4.13 22.52
C LEU A 643 15.62 -5.57 22.39
N GLU A 644 15.59 -6.35 23.48
CA GLU A 644 15.01 -7.69 23.47
C GLU A 644 13.52 -7.67 23.12
N TRP A 645 12.75 -6.75 23.71
CA TRP A 645 11.33 -6.58 23.38
C TRP A 645 11.12 -6.16 21.91
N GLU A 646 11.99 -5.34 21.33
CA GLU A 646 11.93 -5.01 19.90
C GLU A 646 12.20 -6.22 19.00
N ILE A 647 13.22 -7.04 19.33
CA ILE A 647 13.54 -8.28 18.58
C ILE A 647 12.41 -9.31 18.71
N LEU A 648 11.80 -9.43 19.89
CA LEU A 648 10.66 -10.32 20.14
C LEU A 648 9.39 -9.85 19.42
N GLY A 649 9.17 -8.53 19.30
CA GLY A 649 8.11 -7.97 18.46
C GLY A 649 8.29 -8.31 16.98
N ASP A 650 9.50 -8.10 16.44
CA ASP A 650 9.85 -8.48 15.06
C ASP A 650 9.68 -9.98 14.82
N LEU A 651 10.07 -10.82 15.79
CA LEU A 651 9.93 -12.27 15.74
C LEU A 651 8.45 -12.69 15.71
N GLY A 652 7.63 -12.09 16.58
CA GLY A 652 6.18 -12.31 16.60
C GLY A 652 5.54 -11.94 15.25
N LEU A 653 5.93 -10.83 14.63
CA LEU A 653 5.46 -10.46 13.29
C LEU A 653 5.90 -11.45 12.21
N ARG A 654 7.16 -11.92 12.19
CA ARG A 654 7.63 -12.94 11.23
C ARG A 654 6.85 -14.25 11.34
N LEU A 655 6.46 -14.62 12.55
CA LEU A 655 5.69 -15.84 12.85
C LEU A 655 4.15 -15.61 12.83
N HIS A 656 3.69 -14.44 12.39
CA HIS A 656 2.27 -14.04 12.30
C HIS A 656 1.49 -13.90 13.64
N HIS A 657 2.18 -13.89 14.78
CA HIS A 657 1.63 -13.62 16.11
C HIS A 657 1.44 -12.11 16.34
N LYS A 658 0.43 -11.53 15.69
CA LYS A 658 0.21 -10.07 15.66
C LYS A 658 -0.04 -9.43 17.03
N GLU A 659 -0.94 -9.99 17.84
CA GLU A 659 -1.30 -9.38 19.14
C GLU A 659 -0.15 -9.53 20.14
N GLU A 660 0.58 -10.66 20.15
CA GLU A 660 1.77 -10.82 20.97
C GLU A 660 2.93 -9.92 20.52
N ALA A 661 3.10 -9.68 19.21
CA ALA A 661 4.09 -8.74 18.70
C ALA A 661 3.77 -7.30 19.11
N LYS A 662 2.49 -6.90 19.03
CA LYS A 662 1.96 -5.63 19.52
C LYS A 662 2.18 -5.46 21.03
N GLU A 663 1.93 -6.52 21.82
CA GLU A 663 2.21 -6.54 23.26
C GLU A 663 3.72 -6.41 23.56
N ALA A 664 4.58 -7.04 22.77
CA ALA A 664 6.04 -6.91 22.87
C ALA A 664 6.53 -5.50 22.52
N TYR A 665 6.04 -4.90 21.42
CA TYR A 665 6.35 -3.51 21.08
C TYR A 665 5.80 -2.51 22.10
N GLN A 666 4.68 -2.81 22.78
CA GLN A 666 4.19 -1.99 23.89
C GLN A 666 5.19 -2.04 25.07
N ARG A 667 5.63 -3.23 25.49
CA ARG A 667 6.65 -3.37 26.56
C ARG A 667 8.01 -2.78 26.21
N CYS A 668 8.38 -2.78 24.93
CA CYS A 668 9.57 -2.07 24.45
C CYS A 668 9.53 -0.56 24.78
N LEU A 669 8.34 0.04 24.92
CA LEU A 669 8.14 1.46 25.19
C LEU A 669 7.98 1.80 26.69
N ASP A 670 7.99 0.80 27.57
CA ASP A 670 8.17 1.02 29.02
C ASP A 670 9.63 1.41 29.34
N SER A 671 10.56 1.15 28.42
CA SER A 671 11.97 1.60 28.46
C SER A 671 12.13 2.99 27.81
N PRO A 672 13.02 3.85 28.34
CA PRO A 672 13.40 5.12 27.71
C PRO A 672 14.37 4.95 26.52
N ARG A 673 14.52 3.76 25.94
CA ARG A 673 15.44 3.50 24.83
C ARG A 673 15.14 4.34 23.57
N TYR A 674 16.19 4.84 22.91
CA TYR A 674 16.07 5.59 21.67
C TYR A 674 15.80 4.67 20.46
N SER A 675 14.53 4.33 20.19
CA SER A 675 14.12 3.60 18.98
C SER A 675 12.80 4.10 18.40
N ALA A 676 12.79 4.43 17.11
CA ALA A 676 11.59 4.83 16.37
C ALA A 676 10.69 3.63 15.96
N LYS A 677 11.26 2.42 15.93
CA LYS A 677 10.67 1.26 15.27
C LYS A 677 9.45 0.65 15.98
N PRO A 678 9.40 0.52 17.32
CA PRO A 678 8.19 0.13 18.03
C PRO A 678 7.04 1.13 17.80
N TRP A 679 7.33 2.44 17.82
CA TRP A 679 6.35 3.49 17.53
C TRP A 679 5.78 3.36 16.11
N LEU A 680 6.64 3.09 15.12
CA LEU A 680 6.23 2.86 13.73
C LEU A 680 5.31 1.63 13.61
N LYS A 681 5.70 0.49 14.21
CA LYS A 681 4.94 -0.77 14.12
C LYS A 681 3.61 -0.71 14.85
N LEU A 682 3.56 -0.03 16.00
CA LEU A 682 2.31 0.26 16.70
C LEU A 682 1.43 1.25 15.94
N MET A 683 2.00 2.29 15.31
CA MET A 683 1.23 3.21 14.45
C MET A 683 0.56 2.47 13.28
N GLU A 684 1.28 1.61 12.57
CA GLU A 684 0.72 0.80 11.49
C GLU A 684 -0.40 -0.11 11.99
N THR A 685 -0.21 -0.73 13.16
CA THR A 685 -1.16 -1.65 13.80
C THR A 685 -2.43 -0.94 14.27
N TYR A 686 -2.32 0.20 14.97
CA TYR A 686 -3.46 1.00 15.38
C TYR A 686 -4.21 1.64 14.19
N ALA A 687 -3.52 1.93 13.08
CA ALA A 687 -4.14 2.42 11.86
C ALA A 687 -4.89 1.33 11.08
N ASP A 688 -4.43 0.07 11.15
CA ASP A 688 -5.18 -1.11 10.68
C ASP A 688 -6.42 -1.38 11.55
N GLU A 689 -6.33 -1.20 12.87
CA GLU A 689 -7.45 -1.32 13.82
C GLU A 689 -8.44 -0.15 13.75
N GLY A 690 -8.06 0.97 13.14
CA GLY A 690 -8.87 2.19 13.08
C GLY A 690 -8.88 3.02 14.37
N ASP A 691 -7.94 2.80 15.30
CA ASP A 691 -7.82 3.59 16.53
C ASP A 691 -7.14 4.93 16.23
N ILE A 692 -7.95 5.96 15.96
CA ILE A 692 -7.47 7.32 15.66
C ILE A 692 -6.57 7.87 16.78
N GLN A 693 -6.96 7.69 18.05
CA GLN A 693 -6.30 8.36 19.16
C GLN A 693 -4.90 7.80 19.37
N ARG A 694 -4.76 6.46 19.47
CA ARG A 694 -3.46 5.83 19.60
C ARG A 694 -2.60 6.02 18.36
N SER A 695 -3.18 5.93 17.16
CA SER A 695 -2.45 6.18 15.91
C SER A 695 -1.83 7.57 15.86
N ILE A 696 -2.57 8.62 16.22
CA ILE A 696 -2.04 10.00 16.27
C ILE A 696 -0.96 10.11 17.36
N GLN A 697 -1.17 9.53 18.55
CA GLN A 697 -0.17 9.53 19.64
C GLN A 697 1.15 8.87 19.20
N THR A 698 1.08 7.71 18.54
CA THR A 698 2.27 7.06 17.96
C THR A 698 2.88 7.88 16.82
N ALA A 699 2.06 8.46 15.94
CA ALA A 699 2.52 9.25 14.79
C ALA A 699 3.29 10.51 15.21
N ILE A 700 2.90 11.17 16.32
CA ILE A 700 3.65 12.30 16.91
C ILE A 700 5.08 11.86 17.29
N ARG A 701 5.24 10.65 17.85
CA ARG A 701 6.56 10.09 18.17
C ARG A 701 7.34 9.72 16.92
N VAL A 702 6.73 9.06 15.93
CA VAL A 702 7.39 8.75 14.65
C VAL A 702 7.83 10.03 13.93
N ALA A 703 7.00 11.07 13.87
CA ALA A 703 7.35 12.37 13.28
C ALA A 703 8.51 13.04 14.03
N ALA A 704 8.54 12.98 15.36
CA ALA A 704 9.64 13.49 16.16
C ALA A 704 10.97 12.77 15.85
N TYR A 705 10.96 11.43 15.77
CA TYR A 705 12.14 10.67 15.34
C TYR A 705 12.56 11.02 13.90
N GLN A 706 11.62 11.09 12.95
CA GLN A 706 11.90 11.43 11.55
C GLN A 706 12.53 12.82 11.41
N TYR A 707 12.00 13.86 12.09
CA TYR A 707 12.61 15.19 12.06
C TYR A 707 13.95 15.25 12.83
N ALA A 708 14.14 14.43 13.86
CA ALA A 708 15.45 14.24 14.52
C ALA A 708 16.49 13.53 13.64
N GLU A 709 16.06 12.93 12.54
CA GLU A 709 16.85 12.30 11.46
C GLU A 709 16.69 13.07 10.13
N TYR A 710 16.36 14.37 10.21
CA TYR A 710 16.30 15.31 9.07
C TYR A 710 15.36 14.88 7.92
N THR A 711 14.38 14.02 8.24
CA THR A 711 13.29 13.64 7.35
C THR A 711 12.14 14.62 7.53
N GLU A 712 12.24 15.75 6.81
CA GLU A 712 11.19 16.79 6.70
C GLU A 712 10.08 16.39 5.72
N MET A 713 10.32 15.38 4.88
CA MET A 713 9.37 14.81 3.92
C MET A 713 8.05 14.40 4.60
N THR A 714 6.94 14.95 4.11
CA THR A 714 5.59 14.60 4.54
C THR A 714 5.03 13.41 3.75
N PHE A 715 5.32 13.31 2.45
CA PHE A 715 4.81 12.27 1.57
C PHE A 715 5.88 11.75 0.59
N PRO A 716 6.05 10.42 0.39
CA PRO A 716 5.14 9.31 0.74
C PRO A 716 5.53 8.54 2.03
N THR A 717 5.40 9.17 3.20
CA THR A 717 5.70 8.52 4.50
C THR A 717 4.62 7.54 4.98
N GLN A 718 5.00 6.64 5.90
CA GLN A 718 4.09 5.72 6.59
C GLN A 718 3.09 6.47 7.49
N ILE A 719 3.45 7.66 7.99
CA ILE A 719 2.56 8.55 8.75
C ILE A 719 1.41 9.00 7.84
N ALA A 720 1.73 9.58 6.68
CA ALA A 720 0.71 10.00 5.72
C ALA A 720 -0.15 8.83 5.25
N ARG A 721 0.43 7.66 4.96
CA ARG A 721 -0.29 6.43 4.61
C ARG A 721 -1.27 5.99 5.71
N SER A 722 -0.86 6.06 6.98
CA SER A 722 -1.70 5.73 8.14
C SER A 722 -2.84 6.72 8.30
N PHE A 723 -2.58 8.02 8.12
CA PHE A 723 -3.59 9.07 8.14
C PHE A 723 -4.57 8.98 6.95
N PHE A 724 -4.11 8.54 5.77
CA PHE A 724 -5.00 8.25 4.63
C PHE A 724 -5.93 7.06 4.91
N LYS A 725 -5.41 5.96 5.47
CA LYS A 725 -6.22 4.79 5.88
C LYS A 725 -7.28 5.17 6.91
N LEU A 726 -6.88 5.86 7.99
CA LEU A 726 -7.83 6.40 8.97
C LEU A 726 -8.82 7.39 8.33
N GLY A 727 -8.38 8.17 7.34
CA GLY A 727 -9.21 9.14 6.63
C GLY A 727 -10.31 8.49 5.80
N GLN A 728 -10.05 7.31 5.22
CA GLN A 728 -11.03 6.49 4.51
C GLN A 728 -12.05 5.84 5.46
N ILE A 729 -11.62 5.43 6.68
CA ILE A 729 -12.49 4.78 7.67
C ILE A 729 -13.36 5.79 8.42
N HIS A 730 -12.78 6.91 8.86
CA HIS A 730 -13.38 7.83 9.85
C HIS A 730 -13.63 9.26 9.35
N GLY A 731 -13.16 9.60 8.15
CA GLY A 731 -13.21 10.96 7.61
C GLY A 731 -12.09 11.86 8.14
N HIS A 732 -11.41 12.55 7.24
CA HIS A 732 -10.24 13.41 7.54
C HIS A 732 -10.50 14.47 8.63
N ALA A 733 -11.70 15.05 8.66
CA ALA A 733 -12.07 16.05 9.66
C ALA A 733 -11.97 15.53 11.11
N LYS A 734 -12.37 14.27 11.36
CA LYS A 734 -12.32 13.66 12.69
C LYS A 734 -10.87 13.48 13.19
N ILE A 735 -9.94 13.16 12.28
CA ILE A 735 -8.50 13.11 12.57
C ILE A 735 -7.98 14.51 12.92
N SER A 736 -8.32 15.52 12.11
CA SER A 736 -7.90 16.92 12.35
C SER A 736 -8.44 17.47 13.68
N PHE A 737 -9.70 17.19 14.04
CA PHE A 737 -10.25 17.59 15.34
C PHE A 737 -9.57 16.86 16.50
N THR A 738 -9.30 15.56 16.36
CA THR A 738 -8.60 14.76 17.39
C THR A 738 -7.16 15.23 17.59
N LEU A 739 -6.46 15.63 16.52
CA LEU A 739 -5.12 16.23 16.60
C LEU A 739 -5.15 17.57 17.36
N ILE A 740 -6.10 18.45 17.02
CA ILE A 740 -6.25 19.77 17.67
C ILE A 740 -6.57 19.60 19.17
N SER A 741 -7.41 18.62 19.54
CA SER A 741 -7.78 18.39 20.94
C SER A 741 -6.67 17.77 21.80
N MET A 742 -5.52 17.38 21.23
CA MET A 742 -4.34 16.95 22.00
C MET A 742 -3.50 18.11 22.56
N GLY A 743 -3.74 19.36 22.15
CA GLY A 743 -3.07 20.54 22.73
C GLY A 743 -1.54 20.58 22.51
N LEU A 744 -1.08 20.09 21.35
CA LEU A 744 0.34 19.98 21.04
C LEU A 744 1.03 21.35 20.90
N PRO A 745 2.31 21.50 21.30
CA PRO A 745 3.11 22.69 21.03
C PRO A 745 3.16 23.05 19.55
N ASP A 746 3.09 24.36 19.26
CA ASP A 746 3.06 24.97 17.93
C ASP A 746 3.98 24.35 16.85
N PRO A 747 5.27 24.05 17.12
CA PRO A 747 6.16 23.43 16.12
C PRO A 747 5.71 22.02 15.74
N ILE A 748 5.28 21.23 16.73
CA ILE A 748 4.86 19.85 16.58
C ILE A 748 3.49 19.82 15.89
N LEU A 749 2.58 20.71 16.29
CA LEU A 749 1.28 20.86 15.64
C LEU A 749 1.46 21.16 14.15
N LYS A 750 2.35 22.08 13.75
CA LYS A 750 2.65 22.40 12.35
C LYS A 750 3.17 21.19 11.56
N ILE A 751 4.03 20.37 12.17
CA ILE A 751 4.51 19.12 11.58
C ILE A 751 3.34 18.14 11.37
N MET A 752 2.54 17.87 12.41
CA MET A 752 1.40 16.94 12.29
C MET A 752 0.31 17.44 11.32
N ASP A 753 0.10 18.75 11.24
CA ASP A 753 -0.86 19.38 10.33
C ASP A 753 -0.37 19.41 8.88
N SER A 754 0.93 19.20 8.61
CA SER A 754 1.48 19.11 7.24
C SER A 754 1.16 17.76 6.57
N TYR A 755 1.32 16.64 7.29
CA TYR A 755 0.83 15.32 6.85
C TYR A 755 -0.69 15.35 6.60
N LEU A 756 -1.45 16.15 7.36
CA LEU A 756 -2.87 16.37 7.10
C LEU A 756 -3.10 17.29 5.89
N GLN A 757 -2.32 18.35 5.68
CA GLN A 757 -2.46 19.25 4.53
C GLN A 757 -2.34 18.55 3.18
N TYR A 758 -1.45 17.57 3.05
CA TYR A 758 -1.38 16.73 1.86
C TYR A 758 -2.69 15.94 1.61
N GLY A 759 -3.42 15.60 2.68
CA GLY A 759 -4.78 15.05 2.63
C GLY A 759 -5.91 16.09 2.53
N LYS A 760 -5.68 17.39 2.70
CA LYS A 760 -6.69 18.47 2.61
C LYS A 760 -7.05 18.83 1.16
N GLY A 761 -7.03 17.85 0.26
CA GLY A 761 -7.60 17.91 -1.10
C GLY A 761 -9.12 17.88 -1.13
N VAL A 762 -9.79 18.60 -0.21
CA VAL A 762 -11.25 18.64 -0.06
C VAL A 762 -11.87 19.40 -1.24
N ARG A 763 -12.08 18.69 -2.35
CA ARG A 763 -12.73 19.22 -3.56
C ARG A 763 -14.25 19.25 -3.45
N PHE A 764 -14.83 18.39 -2.62
CA PHE A 764 -16.27 18.25 -2.43
C PHE A 764 -16.63 18.38 -0.95
N ILE A 765 -17.67 19.16 -0.64
CA ILE A 765 -18.25 19.26 0.71
C ILE A 765 -19.76 19.01 0.62
N LYS A 766 -20.30 18.25 1.59
CA LYS A 766 -21.74 18.01 1.73
C LYS A 766 -22.23 18.38 3.11
N PHE A 767 -23.22 19.26 3.17
CA PHE A 767 -24.04 19.50 4.36
C PHE A 767 -25.33 18.70 4.23
N GLN A 768 -25.64 17.86 5.21
CA GLN A 768 -26.87 17.06 5.21
C GLN A 768 -27.49 16.98 6.61
N ASN A 769 -28.78 17.30 6.73
CA ASN A 769 -29.55 17.26 7.97
C ASN A 769 -28.94 18.14 9.10
N VAL A 770 -28.69 19.42 8.80
CA VAL A 770 -27.99 20.36 9.72
C VAL A 770 -28.87 21.58 10.01
N SER A 771 -29.02 21.96 11.29
CA SER A 771 -29.48 23.31 11.64
C SER A 771 -28.31 24.24 11.89
N LEU A 772 -28.46 25.50 11.48
CA LEU A 772 -27.40 26.50 11.61
C LEU A 772 -27.23 27.06 13.02
N GLY A 773 -28.24 26.94 13.90
CA GLY A 773 -28.11 27.28 15.31
C GLY A 773 -27.09 26.41 16.07
N ASP A 774 -26.90 25.16 15.65
CA ASP A 774 -26.04 24.17 16.31
C ASP A 774 -24.54 24.29 15.93
N ILE A 775 -24.18 25.16 14.98
CA ILE A 775 -22.82 25.24 14.43
C ILE A 775 -21.97 26.25 15.22
N PRO A 776 -20.94 25.80 15.99
CA PRO A 776 -20.14 26.71 16.81
C PRO A 776 -19.21 27.60 15.96
N PRO A 777 -18.96 28.88 16.35
CA PRO A 777 -18.21 29.83 15.53
C PRO A 777 -16.84 29.37 14.97
N PRO A 778 -16.00 28.61 15.70
CA PRO A 778 -14.71 28.12 15.18
C PRO A 778 -14.82 27.21 13.94
N PHE A 779 -15.98 26.58 13.72
CA PHE A 779 -16.23 25.74 12.54
C PHE A 779 -16.11 26.56 11.24
N TRP A 780 -16.57 27.81 11.23
CA TRP A 780 -16.44 28.70 10.07
C TRP A 780 -14.98 29.07 9.77
N SER A 781 -14.17 29.26 10.82
CA SER A 781 -12.72 29.48 10.66
C SER A 781 -12.01 28.28 10.04
N LEU A 782 -12.43 27.05 10.38
CA LEU A 782 -11.92 25.83 9.75
C LEU A 782 -12.37 25.74 8.28
N LEU A 783 -13.65 25.99 7.98
CA LEU A 783 -14.18 25.99 6.62
C LEU A 783 -13.46 27.01 5.72
N HIS A 784 -13.19 28.23 6.20
CA HIS A 784 -12.46 29.26 5.44
C HIS A 784 -11.02 28.86 5.03
N ASN A 785 -10.42 27.84 5.67
CA ASN A 785 -9.13 27.29 5.26
C ASN A 785 -9.24 26.27 4.09
N LEU A 786 -10.44 25.74 3.80
CA LEU A 786 -10.69 24.77 2.73
C LEU A 786 -10.81 25.45 1.36
N LYS A 787 -9.73 26.10 0.90
CA LYS A 787 -9.69 26.86 -0.36
C LYS A 787 -9.73 25.99 -1.64
N GLY A 788 -9.59 24.67 -1.51
CA GLY A 788 -9.58 23.72 -2.63
C GLY A 788 -10.97 23.21 -3.07
N VAL A 789 -12.06 23.68 -2.46
CA VAL A 789 -13.43 23.20 -2.73
C VAL A 789 -13.89 23.65 -4.11
N LYS A 790 -14.23 22.68 -4.95
CA LYS A 790 -14.83 22.82 -6.28
C LYS A 790 -16.33 22.58 -6.27
N GLU A 791 -16.81 21.71 -5.39
CA GLU A 791 -18.20 21.23 -5.36
C GLU A 791 -18.78 21.35 -3.95
N LEU A 792 -19.99 21.90 -3.85
CA LEU A 792 -20.69 22.07 -2.57
C LEU A 792 -22.14 21.60 -2.70
N GLU A 793 -22.53 20.60 -1.90
CA GLU A 793 -23.90 20.08 -1.82
C GLU A 793 -24.54 20.42 -0.46
N VAL A 794 -25.81 20.81 -0.49
CA VAL A 794 -26.64 21.04 0.70
C VAL A 794 -27.96 20.28 0.58
N HIS A 795 -28.28 19.47 1.59
CA HIS A 795 -29.53 18.70 1.66
C HIS A 795 -30.18 18.85 3.05
N GLN A 796 -31.46 19.26 3.09
CA GLN A 796 -32.22 19.38 4.34
C GLN A 796 -31.49 20.20 5.41
N MET A 797 -31.16 21.45 5.07
CA MET A 797 -30.51 22.41 5.97
C MET A 797 -31.47 23.53 6.36
N SER A 798 -31.55 23.84 7.67
CA SER A 798 -32.34 24.95 8.21
C SER A 798 -31.45 26.17 8.45
N PHE A 799 -31.71 27.25 7.73
CA PHE A 799 -30.97 28.50 7.87
C PHE A 799 -31.66 29.44 8.85
N GLU A 800 -31.28 29.36 10.11
CA GLU A 800 -31.60 30.35 11.15
C GLU A 800 -30.76 31.63 10.99
N THR A 801 -29.46 31.49 10.66
CA THR A 801 -28.54 32.61 10.40
C THR A 801 -27.78 32.42 9.07
N PRO A 802 -28.43 32.64 7.89
CA PRO A 802 -27.86 32.31 6.59
C PRO A 802 -26.55 33.04 6.26
N VAL A 803 -26.32 34.22 6.82
CA VAL A 803 -25.21 35.13 6.47
C VAL A 803 -23.83 34.47 6.59
N HIS A 804 -23.59 33.63 7.61
CA HIS A 804 -22.30 32.96 7.78
C HIS A 804 -22.02 31.94 6.67
N PHE A 805 -23.03 31.16 6.30
CA PHE A 805 -22.93 30.15 5.24
C PHE A 805 -22.70 30.78 3.87
N PHE A 806 -23.51 31.76 3.48
CA PHE A 806 -23.33 32.42 2.18
C PHE A 806 -22.01 33.23 2.12
N ARG A 807 -21.58 33.85 3.22
CA ARG A 807 -20.25 34.49 3.31
C ARG A 807 -19.11 33.48 3.12
N TYR A 808 -19.25 32.27 3.67
CA TYR A 808 -18.28 31.19 3.43
C TYR A 808 -18.20 30.81 1.95
N ILE A 809 -19.33 30.60 1.27
CA ILE A 809 -19.38 30.33 -0.19
C ILE A 809 -18.59 31.42 -0.95
N CYS A 810 -18.80 32.69 -0.63
CA CYS A 810 -18.11 33.81 -1.30
C CYS A 810 -16.58 33.84 -1.08
N THR A 811 -16.04 33.08 -0.11
CA THR A 811 -14.58 32.96 0.10
C THR A 811 -13.92 31.82 -0.67
N LEU A 812 -14.70 30.90 -1.27
CA LEU A 812 -14.15 29.77 -2.03
C LEU A 812 -13.59 30.22 -3.39
N PRO A 813 -12.27 30.09 -3.64
CA PRO A 813 -11.64 30.59 -4.87
C PRO A 813 -11.68 29.59 -6.03
N ALA A 814 -12.20 28.38 -5.82
CA ALA A 814 -12.17 27.26 -6.77
C ALA A 814 -13.56 26.66 -7.04
N LEU A 815 -14.64 27.27 -6.56
CA LEU A 815 -16.00 26.72 -6.63
C LEU A 815 -16.52 26.67 -8.08
N GLU A 816 -16.75 25.46 -8.57
CA GLU A 816 -17.24 25.15 -9.93
C GLU A 816 -18.71 24.70 -9.92
N ALA A 817 -19.20 24.10 -8.83
CA ALA A 817 -20.58 23.64 -8.71
C ALA A 817 -21.18 23.83 -7.30
N LEU A 818 -22.45 24.26 -7.25
CA LEU A 818 -23.25 24.38 -6.03
C LEU A 818 -24.62 23.73 -6.23
N SER A 819 -25.02 22.85 -5.30
CA SER A 819 -26.36 22.25 -5.26
C SER A 819 -26.98 22.47 -3.89
N ILE A 820 -28.23 22.94 -3.85
CA ILE A 820 -28.99 23.13 -2.62
C ILE A 820 -30.36 22.48 -2.82
N SER A 821 -30.83 21.70 -1.84
CA SER A 821 -32.06 20.91 -1.98
C SER A 821 -32.78 20.68 -0.64
N LYS A 822 -34.11 20.71 -0.65
CA LYS A 822 -34.99 20.54 0.53
C LYS A 822 -34.65 21.44 1.73
N SER A 823 -34.05 22.61 1.48
CA SER A 823 -33.50 23.48 2.54
C SER A 823 -34.29 24.78 2.63
N SER A 824 -34.39 25.36 3.83
CA SER A 824 -35.30 26.46 4.13
C SER A 824 -34.64 27.57 4.96
N ILE A 825 -34.81 28.82 4.49
CA ILE A 825 -34.45 30.02 5.25
C ILE A 825 -35.64 30.42 6.14
N GLN A 826 -35.35 30.68 7.41
CA GLN A 826 -36.24 31.40 8.32
C GLN A 826 -35.79 32.87 8.39
N VAL A 827 -36.70 33.78 8.77
CA VAL A 827 -36.54 35.25 8.81
C VAL A 827 -36.65 35.97 7.45
N ALA A 828 -37.30 37.13 7.45
CA ALA A 828 -37.71 37.89 6.27
C ALA A 828 -36.81 39.11 5.94
N ALA A 829 -35.48 38.99 6.13
CA ALA A 829 -34.52 40.08 5.91
C ALA A 829 -33.44 39.66 4.90
N LEU A 830 -33.53 40.16 3.65
CA LEU A 830 -32.60 39.83 2.56
C LEU A 830 -31.32 40.68 2.58
N ASP A 831 -30.42 40.46 3.53
CA ASP A 831 -29.02 40.96 3.41
C ASP A 831 -28.17 40.08 2.47
N ILE A 832 -28.53 38.80 2.30
CA ILE A 832 -27.69 37.82 1.59
C ILE A 832 -27.58 38.08 0.08
N ALA A 833 -28.50 38.85 -0.54
CA ALA A 833 -28.44 39.19 -1.96
C ALA A 833 -27.18 40.00 -2.35
N SER A 834 -26.54 40.64 -1.37
CA SER A 834 -25.24 41.32 -1.53
C SER A 834 -24.04 40.36 -1.62
N LEU A 835 -24.20 39.10 -1.19
CA LEU A 835 -23.13 38.11 -1.10
C LEU A 835 -22.97 37.38 -2.44
N ARG A 836 -22.00 37.85 -3.25
CA ARG A 836 -21.65 37.29 -4.56
C ARG A 836 -20.31 36.54 -4.51
N PRO A 837 -20.22 35.27 -4.98
CA PRO A 837 -18.94 34.55 -5.11
C PRO A 837 -18.00 35.19 -6.15
N LYS A 838 -16.70 34.92 -6.03
CA LYS A 838 -15.66 35.55 -6.87
C LYS A 838 -15.55 34.98 -8.29
N LEU A 839 -16.10 33.80 -8.53
CA LEU A 839 -16.10 33.11 -9.82
C LEU A 839 -17.52 32.59 -10.10
N PRO A 840 -17.93 32.49 -11.39
CA PRO A 840 -19.18 31.86 -11.75
C PRO A 840 -19.10 30.34 -11.51
N PHE A 841 -20.14 29.80 -10.89
CA PHE A 841 -20.33 28.38 -10.61
C PHE A 841 -21.59 27.87 -11.34
N CYS A 842 -21.68 26.57 -11.60
CA CYS A 842 -22.89 25.94 -12.14
C CYS A 842 -23.79 25.34 -11.05
N ILE A 843 -25.05 25.11 -11.38
CA ILE A 843 -25.99 24.37 -10.52
C ILE A 843 -26.29 23.02 -11.20
N PRO A 844 -25.77 21.89 -10.70
CA PRO A 844 -25.96 20.58 -11.35
C PRO A 844 -27.43 20.15 -11.42
N PHE A 845 -28.20 20.47 -10.38
CA PHE A 845 -29.62 20.16 -10.24
C PHE A 845 -30.33 21.26 -9.45
N LEU A 846 -31.47 21.75 -9.95
CA LEU A 846 -32.32 22.74 -9.29
C LEU A 846 -33.79 22.28 -9.32
N ASP A 847 -34.47 22.33 -8.18
CA ASP A 847 -35.88 21.98 -8.02
C ASP A 847 -36.59 23.09 -7.23
N VAL A 848 -37.32 23.94 -7.95
CA VAL A 848 -37.90 25.18 -7.39
C VAL A 848 -38.98 24.89 -6.35
N GLY A 849 -39.68 23.76 -6.46
CA GLY A 849 -40.71 23.36 -5.48
C GLY A 849 -40.15 22.85 -4.15
N MET A 850 -38.83 22.65 -4.04
CA MET A 850 -38.17 22.07 -2.88
C MET A 850 -37.18 23.04 -2.20
N LEU A 851 -37.32 24.36 -2.42
CA LEU A 851 -36.47 25.41 -1.86
C LEU A 851 -37.30 26.61 -1.39
N SER A 852 -36.93 27.20 -0.25
CA SER A 852 -37.58 28.43 0.23
C SER A 852 -37.26 29.65 -0.67
N PRO A 853 -38.20 30.60 -0.86
CA PRO A 853 -38.03 31.77 -1.72
C PRO A 853 -36.71 32.54 -1.56
N GLY A 854 -36.20 32.73 -0.34
CA GLY A 854 -34.94 33.45 -0.12
C GLY A 854 -33.68 32.80 -0.74
N ILE A 855 -33.66 31.48 -0.94
CA ILE A 855 -32.57 30.78 -1.63
C ILE A 855 -32.68 31.00 -3.14
N LEU A 856 -33.91 30.96 -3.65
CA LEU A 856 -34.26 31.22 -5.04
C LEU A 856 -33.91 32.67 -5.43
N ASP A 857 -34.24 33.64 -4.58
CA ASP A 857 -33.88 35.06 -4.79
C ASP A 857 -32.37 35.30 -4.71
N TRP A 858 -31.63 34.56 -3.86
CA TRP A 858 -30.16 34.65 -3.83
C TRP A 858 -29.52 34.17 -5.15
N PHE A 859 -30.02 33.08 -5.75
CA PHE A 859 -29.54 32.61 -7.06
C PHE A 859 -29.86 33.61 -8.19
N LEU A 860 -31.05 34.24 -8.18
CA LEU A 860 -31.43 35.27 -9.16
C LEU A 860 -30.65 36.59 -9.00
N ALA A 861 -30.14 36.89 -7.80
CA ALA A 861 -29.33 38.08 -7.52
C ALA A 861 -27.86 37.99 -7.99
N GLN A 862 -27.43 36.83 -8.48
CA GLN A 862 -26.09 36.60 -9.03
C GLN A 862 -25.96 37.13 -10.47
N ASP A 863 -24.73 37.42 -10.88
CA ASP A 863 -24.44 38.19 -12.09
C ASP A 863 -23.12 37.70 -12.73
N PRO A 864 -23.17 36.90 -13.81
CA PRO A 864 -24.38 36.34 -14.42
C PRO A 864 -25.07 35.29 -13.52
N VAL A 865 -26.35 35.03 -13.78
CA VAL A 865 -27.12 33.97 -13.09
C VAL A 865 -26.48 32.59 -13.35
N PRO A 866 -26.21 31.76 -12.31
CA PRO A 866 -25.59 30.44 -12.45
C PRO A 866 -26.30 29.52 -13.46
N PRO A 867 -25.59 28.93 -14.44
CA PRO A 867 -26.17 28.00 -15.39
C PRO A 867 -26.64 26.71 -14.70
N VAL A 868 -27.86 26.28 -14.98
CA VAL A 868 -28.46 25.05 -14.42
C VAL A 868 -28.32 23.91 -15.43
N HIS A 869 -27.68 22.81 -15.05
CA HIS A 869 -27.58 21.64 -15.94
C HIS A 869 -28.88 20.82 -16.00
N THR A 870 -29.50 20.57 -14.85
CA THR A 870 -30.75 19.83 -14.73
C THR A 870 -31.78 20.65 -13.96
N PHE A 871 -32.89 21.01 -14.60
CA PHE A 871 -33.94 21.84 -14.01
C PHE A 871 -35.22 21.02 -13.81
N ARG A 872 -35.79 21.02 -12.59
CA ARG A 872 -37.10 20.42 -12.30
C ARG A 872 -38.17 21.49 -12.10
N ILE A 873 -39.25 21.31 -12.84
CA ILE A 873 -40.49 22.07 -12.79
C ILE A 873 -41.60 21.16 -12.24
N ASN A 874 -42.46 21.68 -11.37
CA ASN A 874 -43.70 21.03 -10.99
C ASN A 874 -44.89 21.90 -11.41
N LEU A 875 -45.68 21.41 -12.38
CA LEU A 875 -46.82 22.12 -12.95
C LEU A 875 -48.07 22.07 -12.06
N GLY A 876 -48.09 21.20 -11.05
CA GLY A 876 -49.12 21.15 -10.01
C GLY A 876 -48.73 21.89 -8.72
N SER A 877 -47.72 22.76 -8.76
CA SER A 877 -47.25 23.53 -7.60
C SER A 877 -48.13 24.74 -7.27
N GLU A 878 -48.03 25.24 -6.04
CA GLU A 878 -48.77 26.41 -5.55
C GLU A 878 -48.40 27.71 -6.30
N ALA A 879 -49.32 28.67 -6.30
CA ALA A 879 -49.24 29.88 -7.13
C ALA A 879 -48.00 30.76 -6.86
N GLU A 880 -47.47 30.77 -5.63
CA GLU A 880 -46.24 31.51 -5.29
C GLU A 880 -45.01 30.92 -6.00
N ASN A 881 -44.89 29.59 -5.99
CA ASN A 881 -43.83 28.88 -6.70
C ASN A 881 -43.90 29.08 -8.21
N ILE A 882 -45.09 29.25 -8.78
CA ILE A 882 -45.29 29.56 -10.21
C ILE A 882 -44.67 30.91 -10.59
N VAL A 883 -44.76 31.94 -9.72
CA VAL A 883 -44.13 33.24 -9.97
C VAL A 883 -42.60 33.13 -9.99
N LYS A 884 -42.01 32.40 -9.03
CA LYS A 884 -40.56 32.13 -9.01
C LYS A 884 -40.11 31.29 -10.20
N LEU A 885 -40.86 30.24 -10.55
CA LEU A 885 -40.59 29.40 -11.72
C LEU A 885 -40.46 30.26 -12.99
N ARG A 886 -41.38 31.19 -13.23
CA ARG A 886 -41.33 32.09 -14.39
C ARG A 886 -40.02 32.89 -14.43
N GLN A 887 -39.64 33.54 -13.33
CA GLN A 887 -38.39 34.32 -13.23
C GLN A 887 -37.14 33.47 -13.57
N PHE A 888 -37.09 32.21 -13.11
CA PHE A 888 -36.03 31.28 -13.49
C PHE A 888 -36.11 30.82 -14.95
N THR A 889 -37.30 30.60 -15.51
CA THR A 889 -37.45 30.20 -16.92
C THR A 889 -37.04 31.30 -17.91
N GLU A 890 -37.22 32.56 -17.52
CA GLU A 890 -36.75 33.74 -18.26
C GLU A 890 -35.22 33.90 -18.13
N ALA A 891 -34.66 33.73 -16.93
CA ALA A 891 -33.23 33.92 -16.67
C ALA A 891 -32.32 32.79 -17.16
N LEU A 892 -32.77 31.52 -17.11
CA LEU A 892 -31.91 30.35 -17.34
C LEU A 892 -31.91 29.80 -18.76
N GLY A 893 -32.92 30.14 -19.58
CA GLY A 893 -33.29 29.51 -20.86
C GLY A 893 -32.22 28.63 -21.55
N PRO A 894 -31.19 29.24 -22.17
CA PRO A 894 -30.19 28.53 -22.96
C PRO A 894 -29.17 27.69 -22.17
N SER A 895 -29.16 27.74 -20.83
CA SER A 895 -28.22 26.97 -20.01
C SER A 895 -28.66 25.52 -19.76
N ILE A 896 -29.97 25.25 -19.82
CA ILE A 896 -30.56 23.99 -19.38
C ILE A 896 -30.37 22.88 -20.42
N ARG A 897 -29.79 21.76 -19.97
CA ARG A 897 -29.51 20.58 -20.80
C ARG A 897 -30.50 19.44 -20.54
N ASN A 898 -30.97 19.30 -19.31
CA ASN A 898 -31.92 18.27 -18.90
C ASN A 898 -33.12 18.94 -18.22
N LEU A 899 -34.33 18.69 -18.72
CA LEU A 899 -35.56 19.22 -18.14
C LEU A 899 -36.38 18.10 -17.51
N GLN A 900 -36.80 18.28 -16.26
CA GLN A 900 -37.69 17.36 -15.55
C GLN A 900 -39.03 18.07 -15.28
N ILE A 901 -40.13 17.50 -15.73
CA ILE A 901 -41.48 18.08 -15.61
C ILE A 901 -42.35 17.13 -14.79
N THR A 902 -42.79 17.57 -13.61
CA THR A 902 -43.88 16.92 -12.88
C THR A 902 -45.19 17.47 -13.41
N LEU A 903 -46.03 16.59 -13.95
CA LEU A 903 -47.33 16.90 -14.53
C LEU A 903 -48.37 17.19 -13.43
N PRO A 904 -49.37 18.05 -13.68
CA PRO A 904 -50.41 18.36 -12.70
C PRO A 904 -51.35 17.15 -12.52
N SER A 905 -51.89 16.95 -11.32
CA SER A 905 -52.88 15.91 -11.03
C SER A 905 -54.29 16.23 -11.54
N ASP A 906 -54.54 17.48 -11.92
CA ASP A 906 -55.73 17.96 -12.63
C ASP A 906 -55.26 18.89 -13.76
N ILE A 907 -55.35 18.42 -15.00
CA ILE A 907 -54.93 19.16 -16.19
C ILE A 907 -55.92 20.30 -16.49
N GLN A 908 -57.20 20.16 -16.12
CA GLN A 908 -58.19 21.22 -16.31
C GLN A 908 -57.99 22.38 -15.33
N ALA A 909 -57.60 22.10 -14.08
CA ALA A 909 -57.19 23.14 -13.13
C ALA A 909 -55.96 23.90 -13.62
N TYR A 910 -54.94 23.20 -14.14
CA TYR A 910 -53.75 23.82 -14.73
C TYR A 910 -54.11 24.83 -15.84
N TYR A 911 -54.96 24.44 -16.80
CA TYR A 911 -55.43 25.34 -17.88
C TYR A 911 -56.32 26.51 -17.43
N ARG A 912 -56.84 26.51 -16.19
CA ARG A 912 -57.56 27.67 -15.61
C ARG A 912 -56.61 28.70 -14.99
N THR A 913 -55.33 28.37 -14.79
CA THR A 913 -54.32 29.31 -14.29
C THR A 913 -53.63 30.04 -15.45
N PRO A 914 -53.23 31.32 -15.29
CA PRO A 914 -52.49 32.04 -16.33
C PRO A 914 -51.10 31.40 -16.52
N ARG A 915 -50.81 30.96 -17.76
CA ARG A 915 -49.67 30.12 -18.17
C ARG A 915 -48.46 30.19 -17.23
N ALA A 916 -48.23 29.10 -16.49
CA ALA A 916 -47.26 29.03 -15.41
C ALA A 916 -45.80 29.16 -15.89
N VAL A 917 -45.48 28.54 -17.03
CA VAL A 917 -44.13 28.46 -17.62
C VAL A 917 -44.25 28.70 -19.12
N ASP A 918 -43.29 29.44 -19.67
CA ASP A 918 -43.01 29.45 -21.11
C ASP A 918 -41.77 28.58 -21.35
N PHE A 919 -41.89 27.58 -22.24
CA PHE A 919 -40.79 26.68 -22.57
C PHE A 919 -39.96 27.17 -23.76
N CYS A 920 -40.37 28.25 -24.44
CA CYS A 920 -39.69 28.79 -25.63
C CYS A 920 -38.26 29.29 -25.37
N SER A 921 -37.88 29.53 -24.11
CA SER A 921 -36.51 29.94 -23.75
C SER A 921 -35.51 28.77 -23.76
N PHE A 922 -35.96 27.52 -23.76
CA PHE A 922 -35.13 26.34 -23.53
C PHE A 922 -34.52 25.73 -24.81
N SER A 923 -33.68 26.50 -25.50
CA SER A 923 -33.10 26.12 -26.80
C SER A 923 -32.07 24.98 -26.80
N ASN A 924 -31.49 24.61 -25.65
CA ASN A 924 -30.35 23.67 -25.54
C ASN A 924 -30.65 22.32 -24.84
N ILE A 925 -31.94 21.95 -24.69
CA ILE A 925 -32.34 20.70 -24.03
C ILE A 925 -31.91 19.48 -24.86
N ARG A 926 -31.10 18.60 -24.24
CA ARG A 926 -30.77 17.26 -24.75
C ARG A 926 -31.69 16.17 -24.23
N SER A 927 -32.27 16.34 -23.03
CA SER A 927 -33.22 15.37 -22.50
C SER A 927 -34.42 15.99 -21.77
N VAL A 928 -35.61 15.43 -22.01
CA VAL A 928 -36.85 15.73 -21.28
C VAL A 928 -37.30 14.49 -20.53
N TYR A 929 -37.57 14.63 -19.24
CA TYR A 929 -38.21 13.62 -18.39
C TYR A 929 -39.53 14.17 -17.86
N LEU A 930 -40.64 13.51 -18.19
CA LEU A 930 -41.98 13.84 -17.71
C LEU A 930 -42.44 12.76 -16.72
N GLU A 931 -43.01 13.17 -15.59
CA GLU A 931 -43.58 12.25 -14.60
C GLU A 931 -44.95 12.74 -14.14
N GLY A 932 -45.94 11.86 -14.12
CA GLY A 932 -47.31 12.20 -13.75
C GLY A 932 -48.12 11.03 -13.20
N TYR A 933 -49.18 11.40 -12.48
CA TYR A 933 -50.21 10.49 -12.01
C TYR A 933 -51.47 10.72 -12.84
N LEU A 934 -51.80 9.81 -13.75
CA LEU A 934 -52.91 10.01 -14.69
C LEU A 934 -54.11 9.16 -14.26
N ARG A 935 -55.19 9.85 -13.86
CA ARG A 935 -56.52 9.24 -13.64
C ARG A 935 -57.24 9.11 -14.97
N LEU A 936 -56.87 8.11 -15.76
CA LEU A 936 -57.48 7.84 -17.06
C LEU A 936 -58.73 6.96 -16.89
N GLY A 937 -59.87 7.49 -17.34
CA GLY A 937 -61.18 6.84 -17.27
C GLY A 937 -62.23 7.53 -18.14
N GLU A 938 -62.07 8.84 -18.42
CA GLU A 938 -62.83 9.56 -19.43
C GLU A 938 -61.98 9.91 -20.66
N GLN A 939 -62.60 9.93 -21.85
CA GLN A 939 -61.96 10.43 -23.08
C GLN A 939 -61.60 11.93 -23.03
N SER A 940 -62.17 12.67 -22.07
CA SER A 940 -61.89 14.08 -21.81
C SER A 940 -60.43 14.31 -21.38
N GLU A 941 -59.93 13.51 -20.43
CA GLU A 941 -58.57 13.62 -19.88
C GLU A 941 -57.49 13.17 -20.86
N SER A 942 -57.74 12.11 -21.66
CA SER A 942 -56.74 11.67 -22.65
C SER A 942 -56.42 12.77 -23.67
N ARG A 943 -57.44 13.48 -24.17
CA ARG A 943 -57.25 14.63 -25.07
C ARG A 943 -56.51 15.79 -24.39
N ARG A 944 -56.87 16.11 -23.13
CA ARG A 944 -56.20 17.16 -22.35
C ARG A 944 -54.71 16.86 -22.12
N PHE A 945 -54.35 15.58 -21.94
CA PHE A 945 -52.96 15.15 -21.86
C PHE A 945 -52.23 15.26 -23.21
N GLU A 946 -52.86 14.83 -24.31
CA GLU A 946 -52.28 14.98 -25.66
C GLU A 946 -52.09 16.46 -26.05
N ASP A 947 -53.04 17.34 -25.71
CA ASP A 947 -52.94 18.80 -25.89
C ASP A 947 -51.80 19.42 -25.05
N LEU A 948 -51.65 18.99 -23.79
CA LEU A 948 -50.57 19.45 -22.91
C LEU A 948 -49.19 19.02 -23.44
N MET A 949 -49.07 17.77 -23.90
CA MET A 949 -47.85 17.24 -24.49
C MET A 949 -47.50 17.97 -25.80
N ARG A 950 -48.47 18.19 -26.70
CA ARG A 950 -48.28 18.98 -27.92
C ARG A 950 -47.86 20.42 -27.60
N THR A 951 -48.52 21.06 -26.63
CA THR A 951 -48.22 22.44 -26.19
C THR A 951 -46.81 22.55 -25.57
N THR A 952 -46.32 21.48 -24.94
CA THR A 952 -44.98 21.44 -24.33
C THR A 952 -43.89 21.24 -25.40
N PHE A 953 -44.03 20.24 -26.28
CA PHE A 953 -43.00 19.95 -27.28
C PHE A 953 -42.92 20.99 -28.42
N THR A 954 -44.04 21.61 -28.82
CA THR A 954 -44.03 22.75 -29.78
C THR A 954 -43.25 23.97 -29.27
N GLN A 955 -43.15 24.15 -27.94
CA GLN A 955 -42.37 25.23 -27.33
C GLN A 955 -40.91 24.85 -27.10
N ILE A 956 -40.60 23.57 -26.82
CA ILE A 956 -39.22 23.08 -26.64
C ILE A 956 -38.55 22.89 -28.02
N SER A 957 -38.29 24.01 -28.69
CA SER A 957 -37.61 24.06 -29.99
C SER A 957 -36.09 23.89 -29.83
N SER A 958 -35.67 22.69 -29.43
CA SER A 958 -34.26 22.32 -29.30
C SER A 958 -33.83 21.27 -30.34
N PRO A 959 -32.93 21.61 -31.29
CA PRO A 959 -32.52 20.69 -32.35
C PRO A 959 -31.65 19.52 -31.85
N ILE A 960 -31.24 19.53 -30.57
CA ILE A 960 -30.36 18.53 -29.95
C ILE A 960 -31.07 17.63 -28.92
N LEU A 961 -32.40 17.57 -28.95
CA LEU A 961 -33.21 16.69 -28.09
C LEU A 961 -33.03 15.21 -28.48
N GLU A 962 -32.05 14.54 -27.88
CA GLU A 962 -31.75 13.13 -28.14
C GLU A 962 -32.62 12.16 -27.34
N LYS A 963 -33.17 12.58 -26.18
CA LYS A 963 -33.89 11.68 -25.26
C LYS A 963 -35.18 12.29 -24.70
N VAL A 964 -36.28 11.58 -24.87
CA VAL A 964 -37.53 11.80 -24.13
C VAL A 964 -37.78 10.62 -23.19
N SER A 965 -38.28 10.88 -22.00
CA SER A 965 -38.69 9.89 -21.01
C SER A 965 -40.03 10.29 -20.41
N LEU A 966 -40.96 9.36 -20.30
CA LEU A 966 -42.30 9.58 -19.79
C LEU A 966 -42.64 8.50 -18.76
N THR A 967 -42.88 8.90 -17.51
CA THR A 967 -43.32 8.05 -16.41
C THR A 967 -44.79 8.33 -16.09
N VAL A 968 -45.65 7.37 -16.42
CA VAL A 968 -47.08 7.40 -16.08
C VAL A 968 -47.35 6.48 -14.90
N SER A 969 -48.02 6.98 -13.87
CA SER A 969 -48.55 6.16 -12.78
C SER A 969 -50.05 5.93 -12.98
N LEU A 970 -50.47 4.67 -12.99
CA LEU A 970 -51.87 4.25 -13.15
C LEU A 970 -52.65 4.39 -11.84
N CYS A 971 -53.85 4.97 -11.94
CA CYS A 971 -54.85 4.94 -10.88
C CYS A 971 -55.90 3.86 -11.18
N ILE A 972 -55.61 2.61 -10.83
CA ILE A 972 -56.56 1.50 -10.97
C ILE A 972 -57.43 1.44 -9.71
N ASP A 973 -58.74 1.35 -9.88
CA ASP A 973 -59.68 1.21 -8.77
C ASP A 973 -59.50 -0.14 -8.05
N GLU A 974 -59.64 -0.19 -6.72
CA GLU A 974 -59.25 -1.36 -5.92
C GLU A 974 -60.02 -2.64 -6.31
N THR A 975 -61.25 -2.46 -6.81
CA THR A 975 -62.10 -3.53 -7.34
C THR A 975 -61.51 -4.19 -8.60
N LEU A 976 -60.91 -3.42 -9.52
CA LEU A 976 -60.34 -3.90 -10.78
C LEU A 976 -59.00 -4.63 -10.57
N LEU A 977 -58.25 -4.28 -9.52
CA LEU A 977 -57.05 -4.99 -9.10
C LEU A 977 -57.33 -6.45 -8.69
N TYR A 978 -58.54 -6.76 -8.22
CA TYR A 978 -58.92 -8.09 -7.74
C TYR A 978 -59.35 -9.07 -8.85
N PHE A 979 -59.94 -8.57 -9.93
CA PHE A 979 -60.44 -9.38 -11.05
C PHE A 979 -59.54 -9.36 -12.30
N GLY A 980 -58.60 -8.42 -12.36
CA GLY A 980 -57.73 -8.20 -13.53
C GLY A 980 -58.38 -7.31 -14.58
N ILE A 981 -57.57 -6.47 -15.22
CA ILE A 981 -58.06 -5.47 -16.18
C ILE A 981 -58.18 -6.14 -17.56
N PRO A 982 -59.35 -6.14 -18.22
CA PRO A 982 -59.49 -6.77 -19.54
C PRO A 982 -58.56 -6.15 -20.60
N ASP A 983 -58.01 -6.99 -21.47
CA ASP A 983 -56.98 -6.60 -22.46
C ASP A 983 -57.45 -5.53 -23.48
N HIS A 984 -58.76 -5.36 -23.66
CA HIS A 984 -59.34 -4.26 -24.45
C HIS A 984 -59.44 -2.96 -23.64
N VAL A 985 -59.92 -3.03 -22.39
CA VAL A 985 -59.97 -1.89 -21.45
C VAL A 985 -58.56 -1.29 -21.24
N LEU A 986 -57.52 -2.12 -21.20
CA LEU A 986 -56.12 -1.68 -21.13
C LEU A 986 -55.65 -0.86 -22.35
N LEU A 987 -56.33 -0.94 -23.49
CA LEU A 987 -56.07 -0.15 -24.68
C LEU A 987 -57.04 1.03 -24.82
N ASP A 988 -58.31 0.86 -24.43
CA ASP A 988 -59.31 1.95 -24.44
C ASP A 988 -59.02 3.04 -23.38
N ILE A 989 -58.42 2.68 -22.24
CA ILE A 989 -57.93 3.63 -21.21
C ILE A 989 -56.81 4.53 -21.77
N PHE A 990 -56.04 4.06 -22.75
CA PHE A 990 -54.91 4.78 -23.32
C PHE A 990 -55.00 4.84 -24.85
N SER A 991 -55.64 5.88 -25.38
CA SER A 991 -55.66 6.11 -26.83
C SER A 991 -54.26 6.17 -27.46
N TRP A 992 -53.24 6.65 -26.70
CA TRP A 992 -51.85 6.84 -27.13
C TRP A 992 -51.73 7.46 -28.54
N GLY A 993 -52.70 8.25 -28.98
CA GLY A 993 -53.03 8.40 -30.40
C GLY A 993 -52.17 9.47 -31.05
N ALA A 994 -52.23 10.68 -30.50
CA ALA A 994 -51.42 11.79 -30.99
C ALA A 994 -49.97 11.74 -30.45
N LEU A 995 -49.69 11.06 -29.34
CA LEU A 995 -48.37 11.12 -28.69
C LEU A 995 -47.19 10.63 -29.57
N PRO A 996 -47.28 9.49 -30.31
CA PRO A 996 -46.25 9.09 -31.26
C PRO A 996 -46.06 10.10 -32.40
N GLU A 997 -47.14 10.75 -32.84
CA GLU A 997 -47.10 11.78 -33.88
C GLU A 997 -46.45 13.08 -33.37
N ILE A 998 -46.81 13.53 -32.17
CA ILE A 998 -46.21 14.69 -31.49
C ILE A 998 -44.70 14.49 -31.34
N LEU A 999 -44.27 13.32 -30.85
CA LEU A 999 -42.83 13.00 -30.74
C LEU A 999 -42.15 12.90 -32.12
N GLY A 1000 -42.85 12.42 -33.15
CA GLY A 1000 -42.31 12.31 -34.51
C GLY A 1000 -42.24 13.64 -35.28
N GLN A 1001 -43.18 14.55 -35.03
CA GLN A 1001 -43.31 15.86 -35.68
C GLN A 1001 -42.43 16.90 -34.97
N GLU A 1002 -42.58 17.05 -33.66
CA GLU A 1002 -41.97 18.16 -32.90
C GLU A 1002 -40.51 17.88 -32.48
N CYS A 1003 -40.15 16.62 -32.18
CA CYS A 1003 -38.76 16.26 -31.80
C CYS A 1003 -37.87 15.86 -33.00
N GLY A 1004 -38.46 15.68 -34.18
CA GLY A 1004 -37.77 15.44 -35.45
C GLY A 1004 -36.82 14.23 -35.47
N HIS A 1005 -35.78 14.32 -36.32
CA HIS A 1005 -34.80 13.25 -36.53
C HIS A 1005 -33.77 13.07 -35.40
N SER A 1006 -33.69 14.01 -34.46
CA SER A 1006 -32.67 14.00 -33.38
C SER A 1006 -32.99 13.00 -32.26
N LEU A 1007 -34.25 12.60 -32.09
CA LEU A 1007 -34.70 11.70 -31.03
C LEU A 1007 -34.13 10.29 -31.20
N ARG A 1008 -33.18 9.91 -30.34
CA ARG A 1008 -32.54 8.58 -30.31
C ARG A 1008 -33.14 7.63 -29.28
N GLN A 1009 -33.74 8.17 -28.21
CA GLN A 1009 -34.28 7.38 -27.11
C GLN A 1009 -35.64 7.91 -26.65
N PHE A 1010 -36.66 7.05 -26.66
CA PHE A 1010 -37.94 7.28 -25.97
C PHE A 1010 -38.14 6.20 -24.90
N HIS A 1011 -38.16 6.60 -23.62
CA HIS A 1011 -38.36 5.70 -22.49
C HIS A 1011 -39.77 5.87 -21.92
N LEU A 1012 -40.64 4.87 -22.09
CA LEU A 1012 -41.98 4.84 -21.50
C LEU A 1012 -41.95 3.97 -20.24
N THR A 1013 -42.22 4.55 -19.06
CA THR A 1013 -42.36 3.83 -17.80
C THR A 1013 -43.80 3.87 -17.33
N ILE A 1014 -44.40 2.70 -17.09
CA ILE A 1014 -45.78 2.56 -16.59
C ILE A 1014 -45.72 1.93 -15.19
N ARG A 1015 -46.16 2.67 -14.16
CA ARG A 1015 -46.26 2.16 -12.78
C ARG A 1015 -47.64 1.58 -12.51
N GLY A 1016 -47.70 0.49 -11.73
CA GLY A 1016 -48.94 -0.07 -11.19
C GLY A 1016 -49.60 -1.17 -12.04
N LEU A 1017 -49.02 -1.58 -13.16
CA LEU A 1017 -49.57 -2.66 -13.98
C LEU A 1017 -49.25 -4.05 -13.38
N PRO A 1018 -50.22 -4.96 -13.18
CA PRO A 1018 -49.96 -6.28 -12.60
C PRO A 1018 -48.93 -7.12 -13.38
N PRO A 1019 -48.06 -7.91 -12.72
CA PRO A 1019 -46.93 -8.60 -13.37
C PRO A 1019 -47.30 -9.48 -14.57
N TYR A 1020 -48.45 -10.16 -14.53
CA TYR A 1020 -48.88 -11.07 -15.58
C TYR A 1020 -49.27 -10.36 -16.89
N GLN A 1021 -49.69 -9.09 -16.84
CA GLN A 1021 -50.12 -8.33 -18.02
C GLN A 1021 -48.97 -7.59 -18.73
N ARG A 1022 -47.82 -7.43 -18.05
CA ARG A 1022 -46.67 -6.63 -18.54
C ARG A 1022 -46.18 -7.08 -19.93
N LYS A 1023 -46.09 -8.38 -20.17
CA LYS A 1023 -45.65 -8.94 -21.47
C LYS A 1023 -46.63 -8.66 -22.61
N TYR A 1024 -47.94 -8.74 -22.35
CA TYR A 1024 -48.97 -8.42 -23.35
C TYR A 1024 -48.97 -6.93 -23.66
N MET A 1025 -48.97 -6.08 -22.63
CA MET A 1025 -48.91 -4.63 -22.78
C MET A 1025 -47.65 -4.18 -23.55
N GLU A 1026 -46.47 -4.75 -23.27
CA GLU A 1026 -45.27 -4.43 -24.03
C GLU A 1026 -45.40 -4.80 -25.52
N HIS A 1027 -46.00 -5.96 -25.82
CA HIS A 1027 -46.21 -6.41 -27.19
C HIS A 1027 -47.18 -5.47 -27.95
N SER A 1028 -48.28 -5.09 -27.30
CA SER A 1028 -49.29 -4.19 -27.86
C SER A 1028 -48.77 -2.77 -28.05
N LEU A 1029 -47.98 -2.23 -27.12
CA LEU A 1029 -47.31 -0.93 -27.27
C LEU A 1029 -46.30 -0.94 -28.43
N ARG A 1030 -45.51 -2.01 -28.57
CA ARG A 1030 -44.48 -2.16 -29.63
C ARG A 1030 -45.07 -2.43 -31.02
N LYS A 1031 -46.27 -3.00 -31.15
CA LYS A 1031 -46.94 -3.26 -32.43
C LYS A 1031 -48.04 -2.27 -32.81
N GLY A 1032 -48.64 -1.59 -31.83
CA GLY A 1032 -49.66 -0.56 -32.01
C GLY A 1032 -49.03 0.84 -32.05
N PRO A 1033 -49.39 1.75 -31.13
CA PRO A 1033 -49.14 3.19 -31.25
C PRO A 1033 -47.66 3.54 -31.45
N PHE A 1034 -46.73 2.85 -30.79
CA PHE A 1034 -45.30 3.17 -30.86
C PHE A 1034 -44.52 2.34 -31.89
N ALA A 1035 -45.20 1.63 -32.81
CA ALA A 1035 -44.54 0.78 -33.82
C ALA A 1035 -43.48 1.52 -34.67
N ALA A 1036 -43.72 2.79 -35.00
CA ALA A 1036 -42.78 3.64 -35.74
C ALA A 1036 -41.52 4.03 -34.95
N LEU A 1037 -41.56 3.98 -33.60
CA LEU A 1037 -40.38 4.18 -32.73
C LEU A 1037 -39.73 2.84 -32.35
N ALA A 1038 -40.52 1.78 -32.22
CA ALA A 1038 -40.03 0.43 -31.95
C ALA A 1038 -39.21 -0.13 -33.11
N SER A 1039 -39.69 0.02 -34.36
CA SER A 1039 -38.97 -0.40 -35.57
C SER A 1039 -37.65 0.36 -35.79
N LYS A 1040 -37.54 1.59 -35.29
CA LYS A 1040 -36.29 2.39 -35.29
C LYS A 1040 -35.35 2.09 -34.11
N GLY A 1041 -35.74 1.18 -33.20
CA GLY A 1041 -34.97 0.89 -31.97
C GLY A 1041 -35.00 1.99 -30.90
N ILE A 1042 -35.82 3.03 -31.08
CA ILE A 1042 -35.88 4.21 -30.20
C ILE A 1042 -36.67 3.91 -28.91
N LEU A 1043 -37.67 3.02 -28.97
CA LEU A 1043 -38.60 2.73 -27.88
C LEU A 1043 -38.04 1.71 -26.86
N SER A 1044 -37.86 2.18 -25.62
CA SER A 1044 -37.70 1.36 -24.42
C SER A 1044 -38.97 1.45 -23.56
N VAL A 1045 -39.56 0.33 -23.19
CA VAL A 1045 -40.73 0.25 -22.28
C VAL A 1045 -40.28 -0.40 -20.98
N LYS A 1046 -40.71 0.16 -19.84
CA LYS A 1046 -40.48 -0.39 -18.50
C LYS A 1046 -41.78 -0.40 -17.70
N PHE A 1047 -41.97 -1.44 -16.89
CA PHE A 1047 -43.05 -1.52 -15.91
C PHE A 1047 -42.47 -1.51 -14.51
N LEU A 1048 -43.09 -0.75 -13.60
CA LEU A 1048 -42.78 -0.72 -12.17
C LEU A 1048 -43.97 -1.32 -11.40
#